data_AF-A0A2E9QP26-F1
#
_entry.id   AF-A0A2E9QP26-F1
#
_cell.length_a   1.000
_cell.length_b   1.000
_cell.length_c   1.000
_cell.angle_alpha   90.00
_cell.angle_beta   90.00
_cell.angle_gamma   90.00
#
_symmetry.space_group_name_H-M   'P 1'
#
loop_
_entity.id
_entity.type
_entity.pdbx_description
1 polymer ?
#
loop_
_entity_poly.entity_id
_entity_poly.type
_entity_poly.pdbx_seq_one_letter_code
_entity_poly.pdbx_strand_id
1 'polypeptide(L)'
;MEYRSTSETARSARNLWSVVSGMGLLTILFVFAFTGPGCSNGNNNNPDGGTKDGGTIKETESNKLTIKRKWTHRVIAGVSMGGGMASYIGMNNPDKFDFIGSLGAPNNLTYLLDYIYRSMLSGFCDIEKLEAAAKAGDLNKASSYCVSSDLKGRWPFEFTSHFNEWHYDDAGGNWNRTAILRVLQDLILAFGNPGFENPKSTYWPLPDFPMDYHKQSNVCKTPLRFKGIKHWKYNPEGKYDLITFCDGNTERSGKYYPDKPAGHTWPAQIILAVDINGNGKRDYGEPVIATPHEPFEDVGIDGCKDDREDGKGGCVAEGQTGAGGEDPNGDNYDPIKNPKGTEGNMEYDDKEPFNDNGIDGVAGTKDKGEGDGKWTMTSGLEYIYSRDPFKITKTIKREQLDRVNIYIDGGIRDLFNFHVGALHWYAALKNRYDNPNRVQMFEKFISLMPKGSENFNYQDIDWSTKGQHVYVQYGDPKATPKQIADGDGDHVHGAKIIWRVQAFFGFVTHHMPNPDLEEEELDTSAGEGVAKHYTYDSKALGRKHMYTVVVPPGFHQYPDKRYPVVYFGHGYGMSGPDMGQIFSLLMPDMKNGKAAKFILVAVHGACEQWLPVEGKSSFKRTKFEYCHKGTFYVDGKGINNNGPAMEKAFFEVVDEVEKKFKGRIRQPEETQYTIPVAQ
;
A
#
# COMPACT_ATOMS: atom_id res chain seq x y z
N MET A 1 33.13 19.96 34.95
CA MET A 1 32.75 19.64 36.35
C MET A 1 31.94 20.82 36.86
N GLU A 2 30.72 20.67 37.37
CA GLU A 2 29.85 19.48 37.38
C GLU A 2 28.37 19.93 37.34
N TYR A 3 27.49 19.10 36.79
CA TYR A 3 26.06 19.42 36.63
C TYR A 3 25.25 19.07 37.89
N ARG A 4 24.27 19.92 38.24
CA ARG A 4 23.06 19.48 38.96
C ARG A 4 21.83 20.02 38.24
N SER A 5 20.97 19.11 37.79
CA SER A 5 19.75 19.41 37.03
C SER A 5 18.54 19.62 37.94
N THR A 6 17.71 20.62 37.63
CA THR A 6 16.40 20.83 38.25
C THR A 6 15.34 19.94 37.58
N SER A 7 15.17 18.73 38.11
CA SER A 7 14.31 17.70 37.53
C SER A 7 12.85 17.77 38.00
N GLU A 8 12.04 18.68 37.44
CA GLU A 8 10.60 18.72 37.78
C GLU A 8 9.65 18.99 36.60
N THR A 9 9.99 19.91 35.68
CA THR A 9 9.17 20.19 34.48
C THR A 9 9.04 19.00 33.53
N ALA A 10 10.04 18.12 33.46
CA ALA A 10 10.06 16.94 32.59
C ALA A 10 9.06 15.83 33.00
N ARG A 11 8.43 15.91 34.18
CA ARG A 11 7.55 14.85 34.71
C ARG A 11 6.08 15.02 34.30
N SER A 12 5.65 16.23 33.91
CA SER A 12 4.28 16.51 33.46
C SER A 12 3.97 15.89 32.09
N ALA A 13 4.84 16.13 31.09
CA ALA A 13 4.62 15.75 29.69
C ALA A 13 4.47 14.23 29.45
N ARG A 14 4.97 13.37 30.35
CA ARG A 14 4.84 11.91 30.22
C ARG A 14 3.47 11.35 30.58
N ASN A 15 2.63 12.11 31.30
CA ASN A 15 1.35 11.60 31.84
C ASN A 15 0.14 11.78 30.91
N LEU A 16 0.25 12.53 29.80
CA LEU A 16 -0.81 12.55 28.78
C LEU A 16 -0.73 11.35 27.81
N TRP A 17 0.47 10.80 27.58
CA TRP A 17 0.69 9.74 26.59
C TRP A 17 0.39 8.31 27.07
N SER A 18 0.18 8.10 28.37
CA SER A 18 -0.22 6.80 28.91
C SER A 18 -1.70 6.48 28.74
N VAL A 19 -2.56 7.48 28.49
CA VAL A 19 -4.03 7.35 28.52
C VAL A 19 -4.59 6.53 27.35
N VAL A 20 -3.89 6.48 26.22
CA VAL A 20 -4.27 5.64 25.06
C VAL A 20 -3.93 4.16 25.28
N SER A 21 -3.05 3.84 26.24
CA SER A 21 -2.49 2.50 26.47
C SER A 21 -3.34 1.62 27.39
N GLY A 22 -4.64 1.55 27.09
CA GLY A 22 -5.50 0.41 27.44
C GLY A 22 -6.41 0.56 28.67
N MET A 23 -7.71 0.30 28.46
CA MET A 23 -8.62 -0.28 29.45
C MET A 23 -9.75 -1.03 28.72
N GLY A 24 -10.07 -2.24 29.16
CA GLY A 24 -11.21 -2.99 28.66
C GLY A 24 -11.51 -4.22 29.49
N LEU A 25 -12.73 -4.32 30.04
CA LEU A 25 -13.32 -5.52 30.63
C LEU A 25 -14.81 -5.30 30.99
N LEU A 26 -15.51 -6.40 31.32
CA LEU A 26 -16.87 -6.52 31.91
C LEU A 26 -18.09 -6.54 30.95
N THR A 27 -18.29 -7.72 30.32
CA THR A 27 -19.41 -8.71 30.46
C THR A 27 -20.81 -8.28 30.99
N ILE A 28 -21.94 -9.03 30.82
CA ILE A 28 -22.18 -10.48 30.56
C ILE A 28 -23.49 -10.74 29.74
N LEU A 29 -23.72 -12.01 29.33
CA LEU A 29 -24.78 -12.71 28.54
C LEU A 29 -26.25 -12.14 28.51
N PHE A 30 -27.15 -12.45 27.54
CA PHE A 30 -27.56 -13.79 27.02
C PHE A 30 -27.91 -13.93 25.49
N VAL A 31 -29.15 -14.33 25.11
CA VAL A 31 -29.45 -15.42 24.13
C VAL A 31 -30.93 -15.32 23.62
N PHE A 32 -31.40 -15.80 22.43
CA PHE A 32 -30.87 -16.77 21.45
C PHE A 32 -31.21 -16.52 19.93
N ALA A 33 -31.38 -17.61 19.15
CA ALA A 33 -31.43 -17.78 17.69
C ALA A 33 -32.84 -17.85 17.03
N PHE A 34 -32.92 -17.76 15.69
CA PHE A 34 -33.28 -18.90 14.81
C PHE A 34 -33.01 -18.65 13.29
N THR A 35 -32.93 -19.75 12.55
CA THR A 35 -32.71 -19.95 11.08
C THR A 35 -33.79 -19.31 10.18
N GLY A 36 -33.65 -19.16 8.85
CA GLY A 36 -32.82 -19.91 7.88
C GLY A 36 -32.84 -19.34 6.44
N PRO A 37 -32.45 -20.12 5.42
CA PRO A 37 -31.68 -19.58 4.28
C PRO A 37 -32.46 -19.28 2.98
N GLY A 38 -31.88 -18.38 2.18
CA GLY A 38 -32.12 -18.24 0.74
C GLY A 38 -30.78 -18.01 0.02
N CYS A 39 -30.32 -19.01 -0.73
CA CYS A 39 -28.98 -19.00 -1.34
C CYS A 39 -28.94 -18.30 -2.71
N SER A 40 -27.73 -17.86 -3.07
CA SER A 40 -27.15 -17.79 -4.42
C SER A 40 -28.09 -17.76 -5.63
N ASN A 41 -27.96 -16.70 -6.44
CA ASN A 41 -27.68 -16.90 -7.85
C ASN A 41 -26.66 -15.84 -8.31
N GLY A 42 -25.57 -16.28 -8.93
CA GLY A 42 -24.66 -15.41 -9.64
C GLY A 42 -25.23 -15.07 -11.03
N ASN A 43 -24.84 -13.93 -11.58
CA ASN A 43 -25.05 -13.66 -13.00
C ASN A 43 -23.92 -12.77 -13.53
N ASN A 44 -23.05 -13.32 -14.37
CA ASN A 44 -22.00 -12.57 -15.05
C ASN A 44 -22.64 -11.75 -16.18
N ASN A 45 -23.14 -10.55 -15.86
CA ASN A 45 -23.57 -9.57 -16.85
C ASN A 45 -23.58 -8.17 -16.23
N ASN A 46 -22.58 -7.35 -16.59
CA ASN A 46 -22.73 -5.91 -16.59
C ASN A 46 -21.88 -5.33 -17.73
N PRO A 47 -22.41 -5.27 -18.97
CA PRO A 47 -21.72 -4.58 -20.05
C PRO A 47 -21.57 -3.10 -19.73
N ASP A 48 -20.50 -2.51 -20.25
CA ASP A 48 -20.23 -1.09 -20.47
C ASP A 48 -21.27 -0.11 -19.85
N GLY A 49 -20.94 0.40 -18.66
CA GLY A 49 -21.63 1.52 -18.01
C GLY A 49 -21.48 2.81 -18.82
N GLY A 50 -22.24 2.93 -19.91
CA GLY A 50 -22.02 3.87 -20.99
C GLY A 50 -22.39 5.32 -20.70
N THR A 51 -21.57 6.03 -19.91
CA THR A 51 -21.52 7.50 -19.97
C THR A 51 -20.59 7.92 -21.11
N LYS A 52 -21.18 8.25 -22.27
CA LYS A 52 -20.47 8.97 -23.35
C LYS A 52 -20.30 10.43 -22.95
N ASP A 53 -19.31 10.71 -22.12
CA ASP A 53 -18.94 12.07 -21.74
C ASP A 53 -18.39 12.80 -22.99
N GLY A 54 -19.19 13.68 -23.59
CA GLY A 54 -18.89 14.36 -24.86
C GLY A 54 -17.80 15.45 -24.78
N GLY A 55 -16.64 15.09 -24.23
CA GLY A 55 -15.55 16.00 -23.86
C GLY A 55 -14.75 16.56 -25.04
N THR A 56 -15.35 17.47 -25.80
CA THR A 56 -14.56 18.35 -26.68
C THR A 56 -13.70 19.29 -25.83
N ILE A 57 -12.41 18.97 -25.74
CA ILE A 57 -11.39 19.88 -25.22
C ILE A 57 -11.45 21.16 -26.07
N LYS A 58 -11.49 22.32 -25.41
CA LYS A 58 -11.29 23.61 -26.07
C LYS A 58 -10.15 24.34 -25.38
N GLU A 59 -9.03 24.46 -26.08
CA GLU A 59 -8.07 25.51 -25.79
C GLU A 59 -8.76 26.85 -26.04
N THR A 60 -8.56 27.79 -25.12
CA THR A 60 -9.01 29.18 -25.24
C THR A 60 -7.79 30.08 -25.31
N GLU A 61 -7.96 31.30 -25.82
CA GLU A 61 -6.90 32.30 -26.07
C GLU A 61 -6.16 32.82 -24.81
N SER A 62 -6.28 32.10 -23.67
CA SER A 62 -5.72 32.45 -22.36
C SER A 62 -4.86 31.35 -21.72
N ASN A 63 -4.49 30.29 -22.47
CA ASN A 63 -3.78 29.09 -22.00
C ASN A 63 -4.47 28.30 -20.85
N LYS A 64 -5.74 28.59 -20.55
CA LYS A 64 -6.50 27.88 -19.51
C LYS A 64 -7.19 26.63 -20.08
N LEU A 65 -6.85 25.48 -19.51
CA LEU A 65 -7.47 24.20 -19.83
C LEU A 65 -8.75 24.01 -19.00
N THR A 66 -9.91 24.30 -19.58
CA THR A 66 -11.20 24.07 -18.94
C THR A 66 -11.88 22.83 -19.53
N ILE A 67 -12.22 21.86 -18.69
CA ILE A 67 -13.04 20.70 -19.05
C ILE A 67 -14.44 20.82 -18.46
N LYS A 68 -15.44 20.24 -19.13
CA LYS A 68 -16.77 20.04 -18.54
C LYS A 68 -16.75 18.71 -17.80
N ARG A 69 -17.10 18.71 -16.50
CA ARG A 69 -16.95 17.56 -15.60
C ARG A 69 -18.21 17.36 -14.78
N LYS A 70 -18.70 16.12 -14.74
CA LYS A 70 -19.72 15.69 -13.79
C LYS A 70 -19.06 15.29 -12.47
N TRP A 71 -19.26 16.10 -11.45
CA TRP A 71 -18.82 15.87 -10.08
C TRP A 71 -19.78 14.92 -9.35
N THR A 72 -19.26 14.22 -8.35
CA THR A 72 -19.98 13.35 -7.41
C THR A 72 -20.02 13.90 -5.99
N HIS A 73 -19.13 14.84 -5.67
CA HIS A 73 -18.83 15.38 -4.35
C HIS A 73 -18.37 14.32 -3.33
N ARG A 74 -17.80 13.21 -3.80
CA ARG A 74 -17.19 12.18 -2.97
C ARG A 74 -15.67 12.21 -3.08
N VAL A 75 -15.01 12.21 -1.93
CA VAL A 75 -13.57 12.08 -1.76
C VAL A 75 -13.28 10.69 -1.21
N ILE A 76 -12.28 10.00 -1.73
CA ILE A 76 -11.71 8.81 -1.08
C ILE A 76 -10.24 9.09 -0.72
N ALA A 77 -9.86 8.82 0.52
CA ALA A 77 -8.53 9.12 1.03
C ALA A 77 -8.10 8.17 2.14
N GLY A 78 -6.83 8.18 2.50
CA GLY A 78 -6.37 7.49 3.70
C GLY A 78 -4.86 7.56 3.91
N VAL A 79 -4.42 7.06 5.07
CA VAL A 79 -3.00 6.97 5.45
C VAL A 79 -2.53 5.51 5.44
N SER A 80 -1.30 5.24 4.97
CA SER A 80 -0.71 3.88 4.98
C SER A 80 -1.64 2.87 4.29
N MET A 81 -2.06 1.80 4.98
CA MET A 81 -3.09 0.85 4.52
C MET A 81 -4.36 1.51 3.94
N GLY A 82 -4.79 2.64 4.50
CA GLY A 82 -5.93 3.43 4.01
C GLY A 82 -5.62 4.30 2.79
N GLY A 83 -4.36 4.68 2.57
CA GLY A 83 -3.93 5.31 1.32
C GLY A 83 -3.90 4.29 0.18
N GLY A 84 -3.57 3.03 0.50
CA GLY A 84 -3.73 1.89 -0.39
C GLY A 84 -5.20 1.74 -0.82
N MET A 85 -6.12 1.62 0.14
CA MET A 85 -7.58 1.64 -0.11
C MET A 85 -8.01 2.75 -1.08
N ALA A 86 -7.62 3.99 -0.78
CA ALA A 86 -7.99 5.14 -1.60
C ALA A 86 -7.47 5.02 -3.03
N SER A 87 -6.25 4.51 -3.20
CA SER A 87 -5.64 4.30 -4.51
C SER A 87 -6.32 3.16 -5.29
N TYR A 88 -6.48 1.97 -4.68
CA TYR A 88 -7.07 0.81 -5.37
C TYR A 88 -8.56 1.04 -5.71
N ILE A 89 -9.36 1.41 -4.70
CA ILE A 89 -10.81 1.58 -4.88
C ILE A 89 -11.09 2.82 -5.74
N GLY A 90 -10.33 3.91 -5.55
CA GLY A 90 -10.46 5.13 -6.35
C GLY A 90 -10.15 4.92 -7.82
N MET A 91 -9.02 4.27 -8.15
CA MET A 91 -8.61 4.05 -9.54
C MET A 91 -9.46 2.99 -10.26
N ASN A 92 -9.99 2.00 -9.55
CA ASN A 92 -10.96 1.05 -10.11
C ASN A 92 -12.37 1.65 -10.28
N ASN A 93 -12.70 2.73 -9.56
CA ASN A 93 -14.04 3.34 -9.56
C ASN A 93 -14.00 4.87 -9.84
N PRO A 94 -13.38 5.33 -10.95
CA PRO A 94 -13.11 6.74 -11.25
C PRO A 94 -14.39 7.55 -11.58
N ASP A 95 -15.53 6.90 -11.73
CA ASP A 95 -16.83 7.56 -11.89
C ASP A 95 -17.55 7.83 -10.55
N LYS A 96 -17.06 7.25 -9.44
CA LYS A 96 -17.68 7.34 -8.10
C LYS A 96 -17.12 8.47 -7.23
N PHE A 97 -15.88 8.90 -7.49
CA PHE A 97 -15.13 9.87 -6.70
C PHE A 97 -14.57 11.00 -7.55
N ASP A 98 -14.37 12.16 -6.92
CA ASP A 98 -13.72 13.32 -7.53
C ASP A 98 -12.25 13.49 -7.12
N PHE A 99 -11.87 12.84 -6.02
CA PHE A 99 -10.61 13.05 -5.32
C PHE A 99 -10.08 11.74 -4.77
N ILE A 100 -8.77 11.49 -4.98
CA ILE A 100 -8.04 10.35 -4.43
C ILE A 100 -6.87 10.89 -3.58
N GLY A 101 -6.86 10.56 -2.28
CA GLY A 101 -5.82 10.96 -1.32
C GLY A 101 -4.99 9.77 -0.85
N SER A 102 -3.81 9.57 -1.45
CA SER A 102 -2.89 8.47 -1.16
C SER A 102 -1.73 8.93 -0.27
N LEU A 103 -1.92 8.89 1.05
CA LEU A 103 -0.91 9.42 1.99
C LEU A 103 0.03 8.31 2.49
N GLY A 104 1.26 8.26 1.95
CA GLY A 104 2.39 7.40 2.36
C GLY A 104 2.00 5.94 2.44
N ALA A 105 1.80 5.32 1.29
CA ALA A 105 0.99 4.12 1.14
C ALA A 105 1.49 3.19 0.02
N PRO A 106 1.11 1.90 0.06
CA PRO A 106 1.36 0.96 -1.03
C PRO A 106 0.48 1.31 -2.24
N ASN A 107 0.94 2.24 -3.08
CA ASN A 107 0.20 2.78 -4.22
C ASN A 107 0.83 2.47 -5.59
N ASN A 108 1.97 1.79 -5.58
CA ASN A 108 2.46 0.98 -6.69
C ASN A 108 2.76 -0.41 -6.12
N LEU A 109 1.99 -1.41 -6.56
CA LEU A 109 2.11 -2.79 -6.10
C LEU A 109 3.19 -3.57 -6.85
N THR A 110 3.49 -3.19 -8.10
CA THR A 110 4.60 -3.72 -8.89
C THR A 110 5.94 -3.42 -8.21
N TYR A 111 6.20 -2.15 -7.89
CA TYR A 111 7.38 -1.73 -7.13
C TYR A 111 7.48 -2.44 -5.76
N LEU A 112 6.37 -2.52 -5.02
CA LEU A 112 6.35 -3.17 -3.71
C LEU A 112 6.75 -4.64 -3.80
N LEU A 113 6.35 -5.34 -4.87
CA LEU A 113 6.70 -6.73 -5.09
C LEU A 113 8.14 -6.92 -5.61
N ASP A 114 8.61 -6.09 -6.54
CA ASP A 114 10.05 -6.06 -6.91
C ASP A 114 10.91 -5.89 -5.66
N TYR A 115 10.61 -4.88 -4.82
CA TYR A 115 11.33 -4.66 -3.58
C TYR A 115 11.23 -5.86 -2.61
N ILE A 116 10.08 -6.53 -2.51
CA ILE A 116 9.96 -7.75 -1.69
C ILE A 116 10.84 -8.89 -2.24
N TYR A 117 10.86 -9.13 -3.56
CA TYR A 117 11.63 -10.23 -4.15
C TYR A 117 13.13 -9.92 -4.29
N ARG A 118 13.49 -8.81 -4.94
CA ARG A 118 14.87 -8.35 -5.17
C ARG A 118 15.58 -7.98 -3.88
N SER A 119 14.88 -7.39 -2.90
CA SER A 119 15.45 -7.05 -1.59
C SER A 119 15.01 -8.04 -0.51
N MET A 120 13.77 -7.96 0.00
CA MET A 120 13.41 -8.62 1.27
C MET A 120 13.55 -10.15 1.29
N LEU A 121 13.48 -10.84 0.14
CA LEU A 121 13.62 -12.30 0.02
C LEU A 121 14.98 -12.74 -0.58
N SER A 122 15.95 -11.83 -0.74
CA SER A 122 17.24 -12.10 -1.40
C SER A 122 18.44 -12.11 -0.43
N GLY A 123 19.66 -12.14 -0.99
CA GLY A 123 20.96 -12.12 -0.27
C GLY A 123 21.71 -13.46 -0.25
N PHE A 124 21.21 -14.49 -0.93
CA PHE A 124 21.76 -15.84 -0.90
C PHE A 124 22.87 -16.08 -1.92
N CYS A 125 23.84 -16.91 -1.54
CA CYS A 125 24.85 -17.43 -2.48
C CYS A 125 24.21 -18.39 -3.48
N ASP A 126 24.83 -18.54 -4.65
CA ASP A 126 24.41 -19.54 -5.63
C ASP A 126 24.69 -20.97 -5.11
N ILE A 127 23.91 -21.93 -5.60
CA ILE A 127 23.74 -23.24 -4.93
C ILE A 127 25.05 -24.02 -4.74
N GLU A 128 26.02 -23.92 -5.64
CA GLU A 128 27.33 -24.56 -5.52
C GLU A 128 28.10 -24.10 -4.26
N LYS A 129 28.04 -22.81 -3.94
CA LYS A 129 28.71 -22.24 -2.77
C LYS A 129 27.98 -22.60 -1.49
N LEU A 130 26.65 -22.69 -1.53
CA LEU A 130 25.85 -23.20 -0.41
C LEU A 130 26.11 -24.70 -0.15
N GLU A 131 26.23 -25.50 -1.21
CA GLU A 131 26.63 -26.91 -1.10
C GLU A 131 28.04 -27.06 -0.51
N ALA A 132 29.00 -26.22 -0.92
CA ALA A 132 30.35 -26.21 -0.36
C ALA A 132 30.32 -25.84 1.14
N ALA A 133 29.54 -24.83 1.53
CA ALA A 133 29.35 -24.44 2.93
C ALA A 133 28.67 -25.57 3.75
N ALA A 134 27.67 -26.24 3.19
CA ALA A 134 27.02 -27.39 3.83
C ALA A 134 28.01 -28.55 4.06
N LYS A 135 28.82 -28.89 3.05
CA LYS A 135 29.87 -29.93 3.13
C LYS A 135 30.96 -29.58 4.15
N ALA A 136 31.22 -28.30 4.40
CA ALA A 136 32.17 -27.82 5.42
C ALA A 136 31.59 -27.73 6.85
N GLY A 137 30.26 -27.85 7.03
CA GLY A 137 29.60 -27.54 8.31
C GLY A 137 29.41 -26.04 8.57
N ASP A 138 29.58 -25.21 7.54
CA ASP A 138 29.66 -23.75 7.62
C ASP A 138 28.37 -23.04 7.20
N LEU A 139 27.35 -23.77 6.72
CA LEU A 139 26.11 -23.21 6.16
C LEU A 139 25.39 -22.21 7.11
N ASN A 140 25.48 -22.42 8.42
CA ASN A 140 24.89 -21.55 9.42
C ASN A 140 25.75 -20.32 9.81
N LYS A 141 26.93 -20.14 9.21
CA LYS A 141 27.81 -18.98 9.45
C LYS A 141 27.43 -17.81 8.55
N ALA A 142 27.69 -16.58 9.02
CA ALA A 142 27.48 -15.35 8.23
C ALA A 142 28.26 -15.31 6.90
N SER A 143 29.40 -16.01 6.81
CA SER A 143 30.20 -16.17 5.60
C SER A 143 29.53 -16.96 4.47
N SER A 144 28.45 -17.68 4.79
CA SER A 144 27.70 -18.56 3.87
C SER A 144 26.47 -17.86 3.29
N TYR A 145 26.39 -16.55 3.45
CA TYR A 145 25.35 -15.66 2.94
C TYR A 145 26.02 -14.59 2.08
N CYS A 146 25.51 -14.37 0.86
CA CYS A 146 26.17 -13.59 -0.19
C CYS A 146 25.34 -12.38 -0.59
N VAL A 147 25.10 -11.49 0.39
CA VAL A 147 24.71 -10.11 0.08
C VAL A 147 25.79 -9.54 -0.81
N SER A 148 25.44 -9.15 -2.04
CA SER A 148 26.38 -8.42 -2.89
C SER A 148 26.72 -7.09 -2.22
N SER A 149 28.02 -6.78 -2.12
CA SER A 149 28.55 -5.50 -1.67
C SER A 149 28.01 -4.30 -2.44
N ASP A 150 27.47 -4.57 -3.63
CA ASP A 150 27.06 -3.58 -4.61
C ASP A 150 25.54 -3.37 -4.65
N LEU A 151 24.79 -4.04 -3.77
CA LEU A 151 23.36 -3.76 -3.54
C LEU A 151 23.16 -2.34 -3.01
N LYS A 152 22.85 -1.45 -3.95
CA LYS A 152 22.42 -0.05 -3.74
C LYS A 152 20.94 0.06 -4.09
N GLY A 153 20.30 1.15 -3.66
CA GLY A 153 19.00 1.52 -4.22
C GLY A 153 19.14 1.78 -5.72
N ARG A 154 18.22 1.24 -6.52
CA ARG A 154 18.04 1.58 -7.95
C ARG A 154 17.60 3.04 -8.08
N TRP A 155 16.81 3.54 -7.13
CA TRP A 155 16.19 4.88 -7.20
C TRP A 155 16.58 5.80 -6.01
N PRO A 156 16.48 7.13 -6.18
CA PRO A 156 16.85 8.09 -5.13
C PRO A 156 16.15 7.83 -3.79
N PHE A 157 16.95 7.75 -2.73
CA PHE A 157 16.53 7.46 -1.35
C PHE A 157 15.87 6.09 -1.14
N GLU A 158 15.91 5.17 -2.10
CA GLU A 158 15.63 3.76 -1.83
C GLU A 158 16.73 3.19 -0.91
N PHE A 159 16.34 2.67 0.25
CA PHE A 159 17.23 1.83 1.06
C PHE A 159 17.09 0.36 0.68
N THR A 160 18.19 -0.38 0.75
CA THR A 160 18.25 -1.81 0.47
C THR A 160 17.91 -2.63 1.71
N SER A 161 17.51 -3.88 1.49
CA SER A 161 17.09 -4.85 2.50
C SER A 161 17.42 -6.24 1.97
N HIS A 162 17.65 -7.22 2.84
CA HIS A 162 17.92 -8.60 2.42
C HIS A 162 17.50 -9.60 3.50
N PHE A 163 17.21 -10.85 3.16
CA PHE A 163 16.41 -11.72 4.04
C PHE A 163 16.93 -11.83 5.48
N ASN A 164 18.23 -11.99 5.70
CA ASN A 164 18.77 -12.12 7.06
C ASN A 164 18.89 -10.78 7.82
N GLU A 165 18.85 -9.63 7.16
CA GLU A 165 18.82 -8.31 7.80
C GLU A 165 17.89 -7.40 7.00
N TRP A 166 16.62 -7.40 7.37
CA TRP A 166 15.68 -6.44 6.82
C TRP A 166 16.01 -5.04 7.33
N HIS A 167 15.73 -4.03 6.51
CA HIS A 167 15.76 -2.64 6.97
C HIS A 167 14.89 -2.49 8.23
N TYR A 168 15.40 -1.73 9.20
CA TYR A 168 14.75 -1.52 10.48
C TYR A 168 14.96 -0.10 10.95
N ASP A 169 13.85 0.53 11.33
CA ASP A 169 13.79 1.72 12.16
C ASP A 169 12.57 1.61 13.09
N ASP A 170 12.35 2.64 13.91
CA ASP A 170 11.15 2.76 14.75
C ASP A 170 10.06 3.65 14.08
N ALA A 171 10.13 3.93 12.77
CA ALA A 171 9.31 4.96 12.08
C ALA A 171 7.80 4.70 12.13
N GLY A 172 7.10 5.34 13.07
CA GLY A 172 5.68 5.11 13.31
C GLY A 172 5.36 3.81 14.06
N GLY A 173 6.37 3.07 14.54
CA GLY A 173 6.18 1.84 15.29
C GLY A 173 7.44 0.96 15.36
N ASN A 174 7.43 -0.04 16.24
CA ASN A 174 8.46 -1.07 16.26
C ASN A 174 8.26 -2.04 15.07
N TRP A 175 9.07 -1.89 14.03
CA TRP A 175 9.02 -2.68 12.80
C TRP A 175 10.00 -3.86 12.80
N ASN A 176 10.13 -4.56 13.94
CA ASN A 176 10.95 -5.77 13.97
C ASN A 176 10.39 -6.89 13.08
N ARG A 177 11.17 -7.96 12.87
CA ARG A 177 10.80 -9.07 11.97
C ARG A 177 9.39 -9.64 12.25
N THR A 178 8.98 -9.68 13.50
CA THR A 178 7.65 -10.16 13.93
C THR A 178 6.52 -9.21 13.52
N ALA A 179 6.77 -7.90 13.45
CA ALA A 179 5.82 -6.94 12.91
C ALA A 179 5.71 -7.04 11.39
N ILE A 180 6.86 -7.13 10.68
CA ILE A 180 6.93 -7.23 9.23
C ILE A 180 6.29 -8.54 8.71
N LEU A 181 6.59 -9.69 9.32
CA LEU A 181 5.97 -10.98 8.96
C LEU A 181 4.44 -10.94 9.05
N ARG A 182 3.88 -10.23 10.03
CA ARG A 182 2.42 -10.05 10.14
C ARG A 182 1.85 -9.17 9.04
N VAL A 183 2.57 -8.12 8.61
CA VAL A 183 2.17 -7.29 7.45
C VAL A 183 2.14 -8.16 6.19
N LEU A 184 3.19 -8.96 5.94
CA LEU A 184 3.26 -9.85 4.78
C LEU A 184 2.16 -10.91 4.81
N GLN A 185 1.83 -11.47 5.99
CA GLN A 185 0.73 -12.44 6.15
C GLN A 185 -0.65 -11.81 5.95
N ASP A 186 -0.89 -10.60 6.46
CA ASP A 186 -2.13 -9.87 6.23
C ASP A 186 -2.28 -9.44 4.77
N LEU A 187 -1.19 -9.07 4.10
CA LEU A 187 -1.15 -8.76 2.67
C LEU A 187 -1.48 -10.00 1.83
N ILE A 188 -0.89 -11.16 2.14
CA ILE A 188 -1.16 -12.42 1.44
C ILE A 188 -2.57 -12.97 1.76
N LEU A 189 -3.15 -12.67 2.93
CA LEU A 189 -4.59 -12.92 3.19
C LEU A 189 -5.50 -11.95 2.42
N ALA A 190 -5.06 -10.72 2.14
CA ALA A 190 -5.83 -9.75 1.38
C ALA A 190 -5.80 -10.05 -0.14
N PHE A 191 -4.61 -10.20 -0.71
CA PHE A 191 -4.42 -10.32 -2.16
C PHE A 191 -4.20 -11.75 -2.67
N GLY A 192 -3.96 -12.70 -1.79
CA GLY A 192 -3.45 -14.03 -2.14
C GLY A 192 -1.92 -14.06 -2.15
N ASN A 193 -1.33 -15.25 -2.29
CA ASN A 193 0.12 -15.44 -2.29
C ASN A 193 0.67 -15.21 -3.71
N PRO A 194 1.45 -14.15 -3.96
CA PRO A 194 2.04 -13.94 -5.27
C PRO A 194 3.24 -14.85 -5.52
N GLY A 195 3.85 -15.41 -4.47
CA GLY A 195 5.10 -16.16 -4.57
C GLY A 195 4.97 -17.64 -4.94
N PHE A 196 3.75 -18.19 -5.06
CA PHE A 196 3.53 -19.59 -5.44
C PHE A 196 2.16 -19.77 -6.10
N GLU A 197 2.07 -20.63 -7.12
CA GLU A 197 0.78 -21.11 -7.63
C GLU A 197 0.27 -22.28 -6.78
N ASN A 198 -0.95 -22.18 -6.26
CA ASN A 198 -1.57 -23.27 -5.53
C ASN A 198 -3.08 -23.35 -5.80
N PRO A 199 -3.55 -24.27 -6.67
CA PRO A 199 -4.97 -24.40 -6.99
C PRO A 199 -5.83 -24.91 -5.82
N LYS A 200 -5.24 -25.38 -4.70
CA LYS A 200 -5.97 -25.76 -3.49
C LYS A 200 -6.10 -24.61 -2.47
N SER A 201 -5.29 -23.56 -2.55
CA SER A 201 -5.30 -22.43 -1.60
C SER A 201 -4.66 -21.15 -2.18
N THR A 202 -5.33 -20.01 -1.99
CA THR A 202 -4.80 -18.68 -2.28
C THR A 202 -3.78 -18.15 -1.27
N TYR A 203 -3.48 -18.87 -0.18
CA TYR A 203 -2.55 -18.41 0.88
C TYR A 203 -1.35 -19.33 1.06
N TRP A 204 -1.57 -20.65 1.10
CA TRP A 204 -0.51 -21.62 1.37
C TRP A 204 0.43 -21.78 0.18
N PRO A 205 1.76 -21.87 0.37
CA PRO A 205 2.73 -22.04 -0.71
C PRO A 205 2.51 -23.25 -1.62
N LEU A 206 2.09 -24.40 -1.08
CA LEU A 206 2.04 -25.65 -1.83
C LEU A 206 0.72 -26.41 -1.65
N PRO A 207 0.28 -27.22 -2.63
CA PRO A 207 -1.00 -27.92 -2.54
C PRO A 207 -1.12 -28.91 -1.38
N ASP A 208 -0.02 -29.40 -0.81
CA ASP A 208 -0.04 -30.40 0.26
C ASP A 208 0.13 -29.82 1.67
N PHE A 209 -0.07 -28.50 1.80
CA PHE A 209 -0.10 -27.80 3.09
C PHE A 209 -1.37 -28.17 3.90
N PRO A 210 -1.27 -28.55 5.18
CA PRO A 210 -2.45 -28.79 6.02
C PRO A 210 -3.27 -27.52 6.23
N MET A 211 -4.55 -27.58 5.88
CA MET A 211 -5.50 -26.45 5.97
C MET A 211 -5.72 -25.90 7.38
N ASP A 212 -5.30 -26.64 8.42
CA ASP A 212 -5.39 -26.27 9.83
C ASP A 212 -4.01 -26.01 10.47
N TYR A 213 -2.93 -25.91 9.70
CA TYR A 213 -1.55 -25.78 10.22
C TYR A 213 -1.39 -24.62 11.22
N HIS A 214 -2.04 -23.48 10.96
CA HIS A 214 -2.06 -22.31 11.84
C HIS A 214 -2.73 -22.55 13.22
N LYS A 215 -3.52 -23.62 13.37
CA LYS A 215 -4.13 -24.02 14.65
C LYS A 215 -3.19 -24.86 15.52
N GLN A 216 -2.09 -25.35 14.94
CA GLN A 216 -1.17 -26.26 15.61
C GLN A 216 -0.25 -25.49 16.57
N SER A 217 -0.25 -25.87 17.86
CA SER A 217 0.48 -25.16 18.92
C SER A 217 2.01 -25.34 18.88
N ASN A 218 2.54 -26.13 17.95
CA ASN A 218 3.95 -26.50 17.86
C ASN A 218 4.59 -26.25 16.47
N VAL A 219 4.00 -25.43 15.58
CA VAL A 219 4.53 -25.16 14.22
C VAL A 219 6.04 -24.85 14.17
N CYS A 220 6.58 -24.12 15.16
CA CYS A 220 8.01 -23.79 15.25
C CYS A 220 8.93 -24.94 15.72
N LYS A 221 8.38 -26.11 16.08
CA LYS A 221 9.11 -27.30 16.51
C LYS A 221 8.97 -28.47 15.53
N THR A 222 7.90 -28.48 14.75
CA THR A 222 7.56 -29.52 13.77
C THR A 222 7.35 -28.88 12.41
N PRO A 223 8.44 -28.56 11.68
CA PRO A 223 8.34 -28.01 10.33
C PRO A 223 7.72 -29.05 9.39
N LEU A 224 6.93 -28.58 8.43
CA LEU A 224 6.56 -29.38 7.26
C LEU A 224 7.77 -29.54 6.34
N ARG A 225 7.84 -30.67 5.63
CA ARG A 225 8.86 -31.01 4.64
C ARG A 225 8.18 -31.37 3.33
N PHE A 226 8.52 -30.69 2.24
CA PHE A 226 8.00 -30.94 0.89
C PHE A 226 9.15 -31.41 -0.01
N LYS A 227 8.99 -32.55 -0.67
CA LYS A 227 10.07 -33.24 -1.42
C LYS A 227 9.88 -33.08 -2.92
N GLY A 228 10.99 -33.01 -3.67
CA GLY A 228 10.95 -32.97 -5.14
C GLY A 228 10.46 -31.64 -5.74
N ILE A 229 10.22 -30.62 -4.91
CA ILE A 229 9.79 -29.29 -5.37
C ILE A 229 11.00 -28.58 -5.98
N LYS A 230 10.95 -28.30 -7.28
CA LYS A 230 12.06 -27.65 -7.98
C LYS A 230 12.05 -26.13 -7.75
N HIS A 231 13.18 -25.50 -8.04
CA HIS A 231 13.34 -24.06 -8.17
C HIS A 231 14.63 -23.76 -8.94
N TRP A 232 14.55 -23.13 -10.11
CA TRP A 232 15.67 -22.94 -11.04
C TRP A 232 17.00 -22.53 -10.38
N LYS A 233 16.99 -21.53 -9.49
CA LYS A 233 18.23 -21.01 -8.87
C LYS A 233 18.78 -21.84 -7.69
N TYR A 234 17.94 -22.57 -6.95
CA TYR A 234 18.27 -23.05 -5.60
C TYR A 234 17.88 -24.51 -5.29
N ASN A 235 17.02 -25.12 -6.10
CA ASN A 235 16.72 -26.55 -6.03
C ASN A 235 16.38 -27.13 -7.43
N PRO A 236 17.22 -26.94 -8.47
CA PRO A 236 16.86 -27.30 -9.84
C PRO A 236 16.59 -28.80 -10.04
N GLU A 237 17.21 -29.66 -9.23
CA GLU A 237 16.98 -31.11 -9.25
C GLU A 237 15.80 -31.58 -8.38
N GLY A 238 15.17 -30.70 -7.58
CA GLY A 238 14.23 -31.10 -6.52
C GLY A 238 14.87 -31.91 -5.38
N LYS A 239 16.20 -31.90 -5.30
CA LYS A 239 17.08 -32.68 -4.42
C LYS A 239 16.89 -32.40 -2.94
N TYR A 240 16.59 -31.15 -2.59
CA TYR A 240 16.44 -30.69 -1.21
C TYR A 240 14.97 -30.67 -0.78
N ASP A 241 14.72 -30.92 0.51
CA ASP A 241 13.42 -30.71 1.11
C ASP A 241 13.17 -29.19 1.21
N LEU A 242 12.00 -28.71 0.79
CA LEU A 242 11.53 -27.39 1.20
C LEU A 242 10.88 -27.47 2.57
N ILE A 243 11.19 -26.53 3.45
CA ILE A 243 10.67 -26.50 4.83
C ILE A 243 9.91 -25.22 5.16
N THR A 244 8.86 -25.37 5.97
CA THR A 244 8.33 -24.24 6.76
C THR A 244 9.29 -23.95 7.91
N PHE A 245 9.47 -22.69 8.25
CA PHE A 245 10.30 -22.29 9.38
C PHE A 245 9.60 -21.23 10.24
N CYS A 246 10.14 -20.98 11.43
CA CYS A 246 9.80 -19.82 12.25
C CYS A 246 10.93 -18.79 12.25
N ASP A 247 10.50 -17.55 12.37
CA ASP A 247 11.25 -16.31 12.33
C ASP A 247 10.55 -15.35 13.30
N GLY A 248 10.73 -14.05 13.15
CA GLY A 248 10.42 -13.07 14.18
C GLY A 248 11.52 -13.03 15.24
N ASN A 249 11.54 -11.93 15.97
CA ASN A 249 12.33 -11.73 17.17
C ASN A 249 11.55 -10.82 18.15
N THR A 250 12.02 -10.76 19.39
CA THR A 250 11.57 -9.76 20.40
C THR A 250 12.52 -8.56 20.48
N GLU A 251 13.59 -8.58 19.70
CA GLU A 251 14.58 -7.50 19.61
C GLU A 251 14.01 -6.30 18.83
N ARG A 252 14.65 -5.13 18.95
CA ARG A 252 14.46 -4.00 18.04
C ARG A 252 15.46 -4.10 16.90
N SER A 253 15.25 -5.08 16.02
CA SER A 253 16.11 -5.32 14.87
C SER A 253 15.39 -6.07 13.75
N GLY A 254 15.79 -5.79 12.50
CA GLY A 254 15.41 -6.57 11.32
C GLY A 254 16.27 -7.82 11.12
N LYS A 255 17.15 -8.18 12.06
CA LYS A 255 18.15 -9.26 11.91
C LYS A 255 17.60 -10.64 12.29
N TYR A 256 17.90 -11.62 11.45
CA TYR A 256 17.62 -13.04 11.62
C TYR A 256 18.75 -13.72 12.41
N TYR A 257 18.40 -14.67 13.29
CA TYR A 257 19.37 -15.30 14.20
C TYR A 257 19.05 -16.79 14.39
N PRO A 258 19.54 -17.70 13.52
CA PRO A 258 19.21 -19.13 13.56
C PRO A 258 19.55 -19.79 14.90
N ASP A 259 20.67 -19.40 15.52
CA ASP A 259 21.09 -19.90 16.83
C ASP A 259 20.35 -19.26 18.02
N LYS A 260 19.38 -18.38 17.79
CA LYS A 260 18.47 -17.82 18.81
C LYS A 260 17.04 -18.36 18.63
N PRO A 261 16.76 -19.67 18.79
CA PRO A 261 15.42 -20.23 18.60
C PRO A 261 14.37 -19.67 19.58
N ALA A 262 14.79 -19.08 20.70
CA ALA A 262 13.90 -18.34 21.61
C ALA A 262 13.37 -17.01 21.03
N GLY A 263 14.02 -16.46 19.99
CA GLY A 263 13.53 -15.31 19.23
C GLY A 263 12.47 -15.68 18.19
N HIS A 264 12.63 -16.85 17.55
CA HIS A 264 11.81 -17.38 16.44
C HIS A 264 10.40 -17.77 16.90
N THR A 265 9.61 -16.76 17.20
CA THR A 265 8.31 -16.82 17.88
C THR A 265 7.13 -16.76 16.90
N TRP A 266 7.38 -16.70 15.60
CA TRP A 266 6.36 -16.49 14.58
C TRP A 266 6.58 -17.37 13.34
N PRO A 267 5.57 -18.11 12.84
CA PRO A 267 5.72 -18.92 11.63
C PRO A 267 5.86 -18.04 10.38
N ALA A 268 6.84 -18.34 9.53
CA ALA A 268 7.05 -17.70 8.23
C ALA A 268 6.28 -18.40 7.08
N GLN A 269 5.24 -19.17 7.43
CA GLN A 269 4.46 -20.14 6.62
C GLN A 269 3.88 -19.69 5.26
N ILE A 270 4.10 -18.44 4.85
CA ILE A 270 3.77 -17.88 3.53
C ILE A 270 4.90 -18.02 2.51
N ILE A 271 6.10 -18.36 2.97
CA ILE A 271 7.31 -18.65 2.20
C ILE A 271 7.96 -19.95 2.70
N LEU A 272 8.83 -20.54 1.90
CA LEU A 272 9.55 -21.78 2.22
C LEU A 272 11.06 -21.56 2.15
N ALA A 273 11.82 -22.30 2.94
CA ALA A 273 13.28 -22.35 2.89
C ALA A 273 13.76 -23.69 2.30
N VAL A 274 14.94 -23.69 1.66
CA VAL A 274 15.59 -24.90 1.14
C VAL A 274 16.48 -25.51 2.23
N ASP A 275 16.15 -26.71 2.73
CA ASP A 275 16.91 -27.44 3.74
C ASP A 275 18.06 -28.22 3.07
N ILE A 276 19.20 -27.55 2.88
CA ILE A 276 20.34 -28.02 2.08
C ILE A 276 21.14 -29.09 2.82
N ASN A 277 21.20 -29.03 4.15
CA ASN A 277 21.88 -30.04 4.97
C ASN A 277 20.93 -31.07 5.61
N GLY A 278 19.62 -30.90 5.49
CA GLY A 278 18.61 -31.84 5.97
C GLY A 278 18.27 -31.73 7.46
N ASN A 279 18.78 -30.73 8.20
CA ASN A 279 18.59 -30.63 9.64
C ASN A 279 17.18 -30.17 10.05
N GLY A 280 16.40 -29.58 9.14
CA GLY A 280 15.01 -29.17 9.41
C GLY A 280 14.88 -27.86 10.16
N LYS A 281 15.87 -26.98 10.05
CA LYS A 281 15.81 -25.58 10.43
C LYS A 281 16.39 -24.79 9.29
N ARG A 282 15.89 -23.56 9.08
CA ARG A 282 16.56 -22.63 8.17
C ARG A 282 17.86 -22.14 8.82
N ASP A 283 19.00 -22.59 8.31
CA ASP A 283 20.32 -22.05 8.66
C ASP A 283 20.58 -20.68 7.99
N TYR A 284 21.59 -19.95 8.46
CA TYR A 284 21.85 -18.57 8.01
C TYR A 284 22.00 -18.44 6.48
N GLY A 285 22.77 -19.32 5.84
CA GLY A 285 22.98 -19.32 4.39
C GLY A 285 21.83 -19.87 3.55
N GLU A 286 20.82 -20.52 4.16
CA GLU A 286 19.80 -21.24 3.40
C GLU A 286 18.77 -20.29 2.76
N PRO A 287 18.51 -20.42 1.45
CA PRO A 287 17.64 -19.51 0.73
C PRO A 287 16.19 -19.73 1.12
N VAL A 288 15.46 -18.62 1.25
CA VAL A 288 14.01 -18.64 1.05
C VAL A 288 13.70 -18.49 -0.42
N ILE A 289 12.60 -19.08 -0.88
CA ILE A 289 12.22 -19.06 -2.30
C ILE A 289 10.79 -18.58 -2.53
N ALA A 290 10.55 -18.09 -3.74
CA ALA A 290 9.26 -17.78 -4.31
C ALA A 290 9.37 -17.80 -5.84
N THR A 291 8.31 -18.24 -6.52
CA THR A 291 8.19 -18.42 -7.97
C THR A 291 7.01 -17.59 -8.50
N PRO A 292 7.11 -16.25 -8.50
CA PRO A 292 5.96 -15.38 -8.77
C PRO A 292 5.55 -15.32 -10.25
N HIS A 293 6.51 -15.59 -11.14
CA HIS A 293 6.36 -15.62 -12.58
C HIS A 293 7.53 -16.39 -13.19
N GLU A 294 7.43 -16.71 -14.47
CA GLU A 294 8.53 -17.27 -15.25
C GLU A 294 9.75 -16.33 -15.22
N PRO A 295 10.99 -16.85 -15.13
CA PRO A 295 12.19 -16.04 -15.22
C PRO A 295 12.22 -15.29 -16.56
N PHE A 296 12.35 -13.96 -16.51
CA PHE A 296 12.56 -13.10 -17.66
C PHE A 296 13.76 -12.20 -17.44
N GLU A 297 14.31 -11.68 -18.52
CA GLU A 297 15.34 -10.65 -18.51
C GLU A 297 14.66 -9.30 -18.79
N ASP A 298 14.65 -8.44 -17.76
CA ASP A 298 14.17 -7.05 -17.76
C ASP A 298 15.18 -6.19 -18.53
N VAL A 299 15.16 -6.32 -19.87
CA VAL A 299 16.19 -5.86 -20.85
C VAL A 299 15.55 -5.27 -22.11
N GLY A 300 14.32 -4.77 -22.01
CA GLY A 300 13.73 -3.93 -23.04
C GLY A 300 13.19 -4.65 -24.27
N ILE A 301 12.37 -3.93 -25.05
CA ILE A 301 11.62 -4.48 -26.19
C ILE A 301 12.47 -4.73 -27.45
N ASP A 302 13.77 -4.45 -27.41
CA ASP A 302 14.75 -4.87 -28.43
C ASP A 302 15.43 -6.21 -28.06
N GLY A 303 15.34 -6.63 -26.79
CA GLY A 303 15.91 -7.85 -26.23
C GLY A 303 17.40 -7.75 -25.89
N CYS A 304 17.91 -6.56 -25.59
CA CYS A 304 19.34 -6.30 -25.40
C CYS A 304 19.69 -5.64 -24.07
N LYS A 305 20.87 -5.97 -23.53
CA LYS A 305 21.46 -5.29 -22.37
C LYS A 305 22.36 -4.16 -22.83
N ASP A 306 22.42 -3.08 -22.06
CA ASP A 306 23.44 -2.00 -22.09
C ASP A 306 24.80 -2.37 -22.74
N ASP A 307 25.43 -3.48 -22.32
CA ASP A 307 26.79 -3.87 -22.75
C ASP A 307 26.86 -4.48 -24.18
N ARG A 308 25.71 -4.76 -24.77
CA ARG A 308 25.50 -5.42 -26.06
C ARG A 308 24.70 -4.59 -27.08
N GLU A 309 24.22 -3.41 -26.71
CA GLU A 309 23.44 -2.54 -27.59
C GLU A 309 24.26 -1.95 -28.74
N ASP A 310 23.65 -1.75 -29.91
CA ASP A 310 24.31 -1.20 -31.11
C ASP A 310 24.13 0.33 -31.29
N GLY A 311 23.36 0.97 -30.39
CA GLY A 311 23.05 2.40 -30.39
C GLY A 311 21.98 2.81 -31.42
N LYS A 312 21.14 1.87 -31.88
CA LYS A 312 20.08 2.08 -32.90
C LYS A 312 18.78 1.32 -32.59
N GLY A 313 18.62 0.76 -31.40
CA GLY A 313 17.48 -0.08 -31.00
C GLY A 313 17.66 -1.54 -31.43
N GLY A 314 18.79 -2.14 -31.07
CA GLY A 314 19.09 -3.55 -31.29
C GLY A 314 20.47 -3.97 -30.75
N CYS A 315 20.77 -5.26 -30.84
CA CYS A 315 22.06 -5.83 -30.38
C CYS A 315 23.19 -5.86 -31.43
N VAL A 316 24.43 -5.75 -30.95
CA VAL A 316 25.64 -6.20 -31.67
C VAL A 316 25.72 -7.74 -31.70
N ALA A 317 26.49 -8.27 -32.65
CA ALA A 317 26.65 -9.73 -32.79
C ALA A 317 27.34 -10.37 -31.57
N GLU A 318 27.15 -11.67 -31.39
CA GLU A 318 27.74 -12.40 -30.25
C GLU A 318 29.27 -12.28 -30.25
N GLY A 319 29.85 -12.00 -29.08
CA GLY A 319 31.28 -11.75 -28.91
C GLY A 319 31.76 -10.34 -29.30
N GLN A 320 30.85 -9.44 -29.70
CA GLN A 320 31.15 -8.02 -29.88
C GLN A 320 30.73 -7.21 -28.64
N THR A 321 31.43 -6.09 -28.39
CA THR A 321 31.03 -5.08 -27.39
C THR A 321 30.03 -4.11 -28.02
N GLY A 322 29.04 -3.65 -27.25
CA GLY A 322 28.09 -2.63 -27.67
C GLY A 322 28.71 -1.25 -27.93
N ALA A 323 27.86 -0.29 -28.30
CA ALA A 323 28.23 1.10 -28.52
C ALA A 323 28.78 1.78 -27.24
N GLY A 324 28.30 1.34 -26.07
CA GLY A 324 28.78 1.75 -24.75
C GLY A 324 28.13 3.05 -24.23
N GLY A 325 27.65 3.01 -22.98
CA GLY A 325 26.95 4.12 -22.33
C GLY A 325 26.41 3.71 -20.96
N GLU A 326 25.41 4.47 -20.48
CA GLU A 326 24.48 4.09 -19.39
C GLU A 326 23.03 3.92 -19.92
N ASP A 327 22.82 4.11 -21.23
CA ASP A 327 21.55 4.02 -21.98
C ASP A 327 21.84 4.17 -23.51
N PRO A 328 22.56 3.22 -24.17
CA PRO A 328 22.94 3.38 -25.59
C PRO A 328 21.79 3.47 -26.61
N ASN A 329 20.71 2.69 -26.44
CA ASN A 329 19.54 2.68 -27.35
C ASN A 329 18.44 3.66 -26.94
N GLY A 330 18.39 4.11 -25.68
CA GLY A 330 17.46 5.14 -25.21
C GLY A 330 16.19 4.63 -24.52
N ASP A 331 16.13 3.37 -24.10
CA ASP A 331 15.00 2.79 -23.37
C ASP A 331 15.32 2.31 -21.94
N ASN A 332 16.47 2.64 -21.37
CA ASN A 332 16.75 2.35 -19.96
C ASN A 332 15.80 3.17 -19.05
N TYR A 333 15.05 2.52 -18.13
CA TYR A 333 13.92 3.13 -17.42
C TYR A 333 14.31 4.01 -16.22
N ASP A 334 13.85 5.26 -16.24
CA ASP A 334 13.96 6.19 -15.11
C ASP A 334 12.63 6.95 -14.90
N PRO A 335 11.97 6.86 -13.74
CA PRO A 335 10.65 7.47 -13.52
C PRO A 335 10.60 9.01 -13.62
N ILE A 336 11.75 9.69 -13.68
CA ILE A 336 11.86 11.14 -13.88
C ILE A 336 12.36 11.45 -15.30
N LYS A 337 13.45 10.82 -15.75
CA LYS A 337 14.16 11.09 -17.01
C LYS A 337 13.53 10.36 -18.21
N ASN A 338 13.44 9.03 -18.13
CA ASN A 338 12.93 8.15 -19.19
C ASN A 338 11.78 7.26 -18.67
N PRO A 339 10.62 7.84 -18.30
CA PRO A 339 9.53 7.10 -17.68
C PRO A 339 8.78 6.18 -18.67
N LYS A 340 9.26 6.06 -19.91
CA LYS A 340 8.74 5.18 -20.97
C LYS A 340 9.74 4.09 -21.39
N GLY A 341 10.92 4.06 -20.77
CA GLY A 341 11.90 3.00 -20.97
C GLY A 341 11.36 1.61 -20.65
N THR A 342 11.96 0.60 -21.27
CA THR A 342 11.61 -0.80 -21.11
C THR A 342 12.67 -1.59 -20.33
N GLU A 343 13.98 -1.48 -20.61
CA GLU A 343 15.02 -2.08 -19.72
C GLU A 343 14.93 -1.51 -18.29
N GLY A 344 14.92 -2.40 -17.29
CA GLY A 344 14.94 -2.06 -15.86
C GLY A 344 13.60 -1.58 -15.27
N ASN A 345 12.46 -1.81 -15.93
CA ASN A 345 11.17 -1.21 -15.57
C ASN A 345 10.35 -1.98 -14.52
N MET A 346 10.78 -3.20 -14.14
CA MET A 346 10.11 -4.13 -13.20
C MET A 346 8.83 -4.81 -13.70
N GLU A 347 8.50 -4.71 -14.98
CA GLU A 347 7.40 -5.43 -15.64
C GLU A 347 7.97 -6.23 -16.81
N TYR A 348 7.29 -7.32 -17.22
CA TYR A 348 7.57 -7.96 -18.50
C TYR A 348 6.89 -7.17 -19.63
N ASP A 349 7.67 -6.73 -20.61
CA ASP A 349 7.19 -6.12 -21.85
C ASP A 349 7.27 -7.08 -23.05
N ASP A 350 6.36 -6.91 -24.02
CA ASP A 350 6.24 -7.83 -25.16
C ASP A 350 7.51 -7.83 -26.03
N LYS A 351 8.08 -9.04 -26.22
CA LYS A 351 9.38 -9.44 -26.82
C LYS A 351 10.56 -9.61 -25.86
N GLU A 352 10.45 -9.25 -24.58
CA GLU A 352 11.56 -9.49 -23.65
C GLU A 352 11.93 -11.00 -23.57
N PRO A 353 13.21 -11.36 -23.39
CA PRO A 353 13.60 -12.76 -23.25
C PRO A 353 13.02 -13.36 -21.97
N PHE A 354 12.25 -14.44 -22.10
CA PHE A 354 11.78 -15.22 -20.94
C PHE A 354 11.97 -16.73 -21.15
N ASN A 355 11.94 -17.44 -20.03
CA ASN A 355 12.16 -18.88 -19.94
C ASN A 355 10.81 -19.61 -19.82
N ASP A 356 10.27 -20.08 -20.95
CA ASP A 356 9.01 -20.85 -21.17
C ASP A 356 9.03 -22.27 -20.53
N ASN A 357 9.58 -22.35 -19.32
CA ASN A 357 9.80 -23.55 -18.51
C ASN A 357 8.75 -23.70 -17.40
N GLY A 358 7.76 -22.81 -17.30
CA GLY A 358 6.86 -22.71 -16.14
C GLY A 358 7.45 -21.86 -15.01
N ILE A 359 6.59 -21.41 -14.11
CA ILE A 359 6.94 -20.49 -13.02
C ILE A 359 8.06 -20.99 -12.09
N ASP A 360 8.28 -22.31 -11.95
CA ASP A 360 9.43 -22.83 -11.17
C ASP A 360 10.78 -22.72 -11.92
N GLY A 361 10.71 -22.48 -13.23
CA GLY A 361 11.81 -22.21 -14.14
C GLY A 361 12.53 -23.45 -14.67
N VAL A 362 12.08 -24.68 -14.38
CA VAL A 362 12.81 -25.91 -14.68
C VAL A 362 12.01 -26.94 -15.50
N ALA A 363 12.25 -26.93 -16.82
CA ALA A 363 11.69 -27.86 -17.80
C ALA A 363 11.40 -29.30 -17.31
N GLY A 364 10.29 -29.85 -17.79
CA GLY A 364 9.79 -31.20 -17.51
C GLY A 364 8.99 -31.32 -16.21
N THR A 365 8.49 -30.22 -15.65
CA THR A 365 7.72 -30.10 -14.40
C THR A 365 6.22 -30.23 -14.61
N LYS A 366 5.71 -29.63 -15.69
CA LYS A 366 4.30 -29.44 -16.02
C LYS A 366 3.55 -28.59 -14.99
N ASP A 367 4.22 -27.56 -14.48
CA ASP A 367 3.63 -26.50 -13.67
C ASP A 367 2.99 -25.41 -14.56
N LYS A 368 2.70 -24.24 -14.00
CA LYS A 368 1.95 -23.18 -14.71
C LYS A 368 2.90 -22.42 -15.64
N GLY A 369 2.69 -22.53 -16.95
CA GLY A 369 3.44 -21.80 -17.99
C GLY A 369 4.21 -22.70 -18.97
N GLU A 370 4.72 -23.87 -18.54
CA GLU A 370 5.68 -24.65 -19.35
C GLU A 370 5.21 -24.95 -20.79
N GLY A 371 5.92 -24.39 -21.78
CA GLY A 371 5.71 -24.65 -23.20
C GLY A 371 4.44 -24.01 -23.80
N ASP A 372 3.90 -22.98 -23.15
CA ASP A 372 2.73 -22.20 -23.56
C ASP A 372 3.08 -21.09 -24.57
N GLY A 373 4.35 -20.66 -24.58
CA GLY A 373 4.89 -19.61 -25.45
C GLY A 373 4.54 -18.19 -25.02
N LYS A 374 4.16 -17.96 -23.75
CA LYS A 374 3.86 -16.63 -23.19
C LYS A 374 4.32 -16.54 -21.74
N TRP A 375 4.94 -15.41 -21.39
CA TRP A 375 5.34 -15.12 -20.02
C TRP A 375 4.17 -15.24 -19.03
N THR A 376 4.30 -16.21 -18.13
CA THR A 376 3.23 -16.63 -17.21
C THR A 376 3.55 -16.26 -15.77
N MET A 377 2.51 -15.87 -15.02
CA MET A 377 2.61 -15.44 -13.61
C MET A 377 1.65 -16.21 -12.69
N THR A 378 1.85 -16.15 -11.36
CA THR A 378 0.92 -16.78 -10.42
C THR A 378 -0.44 -16.08 -10.41
N SER A 379 -1.49 -16.84 -10.13
CA SER A 379 -2.87 -16.36 -9.98
C SER A 379 -3.03 -15.38 -8.80
N GLY A 380 -2.06 -15.35 -7.87
CA GLY A 380 -1.93 -14.33 -6.84
C GLY A 380 -1.35 -13.02 -7.38
N LEU A 381 -0.29 -13.10 -8.22
CA LEU A 381 0.31 -11.92 -8.85
C LEU A 381 -0.65 -11.24 -9.84
N GLU A 382 -1.37 -12.02 -10.67
CA GLU A 382 -2.46 -11.53 -11.53
C GLU A 382 -3.45 -10.65 -10.75
N TYR A 383 -3.86 -11.10 -9.55
CA TYR A 383 -4.84 -10.39 -8.74
C TYR A 383 -4.28 -9.10 -8.13
N ILE A 384 -3.00 -9.09 -7.74
CA ILE A 384 -2.31 -7.88 -7.28
C ILE A 384 -2.20 -6.85 -8.40
N TYR A 385 -1.72 -7.26 -9.58
CA TYR A 385 -1.59 -6.39 -10.74
C TYR A 385 -2.94 -5.84 -11.23
N SER A 386 -4.03 -6.61 -11.10
CA SER A 386 -5.41 -6.13 -11.38
C SER A 386 -5.88 -4.98 -10.47
N ARG A 387 -5.13 -4.66 -9.41
CA ARG A 387 -5.44 -3.61 -8.42
C ARG A 387 -4.37 -2.54 -8.30
N ASP A 388 -3.28 -2.66 -9.05
CA ASP A 388 -2.15 -1.74 -8.97
C ASP A 388 -2.50 -0.37 -9.59
N PRO A 389 -2.55 0.72 -8.80
CA PRO A 389 -2.86 2.06 -9.31
C PRO A 389 -1.92 2.50 -10.45
N PHE A 390 -0.67 2.02 -10.44
CA PHE A 390 0.32 2.24 -11.49
C PHE A 390 -0.09 1.59 -12.84
N LYS A 391 -0.34 0.27 -12.85
CA LYS A 391 -0.79 -0.46 -14.06
C LYS A 391 -2.19 0.00 -14.54
N ILE A 392 -3.11 0.30 -13.62
CA ILE A 392 -4.39 0.92 -13.95
C ILE A 392 -4.17 2.29 -14.60
N THR A 393 -3.24 3.10 -14.09
CA THR A 393 -2.92 4.43 -14.68
C THR A 393 -2.33 4.33 -16.08
N LYS A 394 -1.56 3.29 -16.42
CA LYS A 394 -1.11 3.06 -17.80
C LYS A 394 -2.30 2.84 -18.77
N THR A 395 -3.33 2.10 -18.34
CA THR A 395 -4.38 1.53 -19.23
C THR A 395 -5.75 2.24 -19.21
N ILE A 396 -6.11 2.90 -18.10
CA ILE A 396 -7.40 3.60 -17.91
C ILE A 396 -7.68 4.63 -19.03
N LYS A 397 -8.95 4.77 -19.45
CA LYS A 397 -9.31 5.76 -20.48
C LYS A 397 -8.98 7.17 -20.00
N ARG A 398 -8.45 8.00 -20.91
CA ARG A 398 -8.03 9.38 -20.61
C ARG A 398 -9.17 10.20 -20.00
N GLU A 399 -10.39 10.11 -20.56
CA GLU A 399 -11.61 10.72 -20.03
C GLU A 399 -11.90 10.36 -18.56
N GLN A 400 -11.64 9.11 -18.14
CA GLN A 400 -11.85 8.68 -16.76
C GLN A 400 -10.77 9.23 -15.81
N LEU A 401 -9.53 9.38 -16.29
CA LEU A 401 -8.44 9.99 -15.53
C LEU A 401 -8.58 11.52 -15.44
N ASP A 402 -9.08 12.17 -16.50
CA ASP A 402 -9.41 13.59 -16.53
C ASP A 402 -10.45 13.97 -15.45
N ARG A 403 -11.27 13.01 -15.01
CA ARG A 403 -12.35 13.17 -14.01
C ARG A 403 -11.92 13.05 -12.54
N VAL A 404 -10.67 12.70 -12.22
CA VAL A 404 -10.19 12.56 -10.83
C VAL A 404 -9.05 13.53 -10.52
N ASN A 405 -9.05 14.13 -9.34
CA ASN A 405 -7.91 14.90 -8.82
C ASN A 405 -7.13 13.99 -7.86
N ILE A 406 -5.84 13.77 -8.08
CA ILE A 406 -5.06 12.80 -7.31
C ILE A 406 -3.97 13.51 -6.51
N TYR A 407 -3.96 13.28 -5.20
CA TYR A 407 -2.93 13.75 -4.29
C TYR A 407 -2.20 12.55 -3.68
N ILE A 408 -0.87 12.56 -3.77
CA ILE A 408 0.01 11.52 -3.29
C ILE A 408 1.04 12.15 -2.34
N ASP A 409 1.35 11.49 -1.23
CA ASP A 409 2.58 11.79 -0.47
C ASP A 409 3.38 10.52 -0.14
N GLY A 410 4.67 10.71 0.13
CA GLY A 410 5.57 9.64 0.56
C GLY A 410 6.87 10.22 1.10
N GLY A 411 7.38 9.65 2.20
CA GLY A 411 8.57 10.14 2.88
C GLY A 411 9.85 9.42 2.43
N ILE A 412 10.96 10.16 2.26
CA ILE A 412 12.26 9.61 1.80
C ILE A 412 12.98 8.69 2.82
N ARG A 413 12.33 8.36 3.94
CA ARG A 413 12.74 7.43 5.01
C ARG A 413 11.54 6.61 5.51
N ASP A 414 10.57 6.37 4.62
CA ASP A 414 9.43 5.48 4.86
C ASP A 414 9.89 4.02 4.82
N LEU A 415 9.68 3.24 5.89
CA LEU A 415 10.21 1.87 6.04
C LEU A 415 9.75 0.85 4.95
N PHE A 416 8.77 1.20 4.11
CA PHE A 416 8.36 0.38 2.96
C PHE A 416 8.73 1.01 1.60
N ASN A 417 9.62 2.01 1.58
CA ASN A 417 10.00 2.79 0.39
C ASN A 417 8.78 3.36 -0.37
N PHE A 418 7.68 3.71 0.34
CA PHE A 418 6.46 4.18 -0.34
C PHE A 418 6.64 5.49 -1.12
N HIS A 419 7.73 6.25 -0.90
CA HIS A 419 8.09 7.38 -1.77
C HIS A 419 8.54 6.92 -3.18
N VAL A 420 9.19 5.76 -3.31
CA VAL A 420 9.62 5.21 -4.60
C VAL A 420 8.39 4.70 -5.37
N GLY A 421 7.51 3.94 -4.71
CA GLY A 421 6.23 3.52 -5.31
C GLY A 421 5.39 4.72 -5.79
N ALA A 422 5.30 5.77 -4.96
CA ALA A 422 4.65 7.02 -5.32
C ALA A 422 5.31 7.74 -6.51
N LEU A 423 6.65 7.71 -6.60
CA LEU A 423 7.42 8.29 -7.72
C LEU A 423 7.10 7.57 -9.05
N HIS A 424 7.03 6.23 -9.05
CA HIS A 424 6.62 5.47 -10.24
C HIS A 424 5.15 5.73 -10.62
N TRP A 425 4.23 5.86 -9.66
CA TRP A 425 2.85 6.22 -9.97
C TRP A 425 2.72 7.65 -10.52
N TYR A 426 3.48 8.61 -9.96
CA TYR A 426 3.65 9.95 -10.53
C TYR A 426 4.19 9.91 -11.97
N ALA A 427 5.17 9.05 -12.26
CA ALA A 427 5.72 8.86 -13.60
C ALA A 427 4.65 8.36 -14.59
N ALA A 428 3.87 7.35 -14.20
CA ALA A 428 2.75 6.85 -15.00
C ALA A 428 1.67 7.92 -15.22
N LEU A 429 1.32 8.71 -14.20
CA LEU A 429 0.39 9.84 -14.33
C LEU A 429 0.93 10.89 -15.32
N LYS A 430 2.18 11.34 -15.14
CA LYS A 430 2.87 12.32 -16.00
C LYS A 430 2.85 11.86 -17.47
N ASN A 431 3.13 10.59 -17.73
CA ASN A 431 3.08 9.99 -19.06
C ASN A 431 1.70 10.00 -19.75
N ARG A 432 0.60 10.20 -19.01
CA ARG A 432 -0.74 10.32 -19.62
C ARG A 432 -1.02 11.73 -20.17
N TYR A 433 -0.19 12.73 -19.88
CA TYR A 433 -0.49 14.15 -20.15
C TYR A 433 0.63 14.88 -20.90
N ASP A 434 0.25 15.54 -21.98
CA ASP A 434 1.14 16.32 -22.86
C ASP A 434 1.58 17.64 -22.20
N ASN A 435 0.74 18.20 -21.31
CA ASN A 435 1.07 19.37 -20.50
C ASN A 435 1.66 18.92 -19.15
N PRO A 436 2.97 19.12 -18.89
CA PRO A 436 3.61 18.66 -17.66
C PRO A 436 3.11 19.37 -16.41
N ASN A 437 2.59 20.59 -16.52
CA ASN A 437 2.10 21.35 -15.37
C ASN A 437 0.79 20.80 -14.79
N ARG A 438 0.19 19.79 -15.42
CA ARG A 438 -0.99 19.07 -14.91
C ARG A 438 -0.65 17.97 -13.90
N VAL A 439 0.59 17.47 -13.88
CA VAL A 439 1.09 16.45 -12.93
C VAL A 439 2.41 16.94 -12.33
N GLN A 440 2.39 17.43 -11.10
CA GLN A 440 3.54 18.08 -10.49
C GLN A 440 4.05 17.35 -9.25
N MET A 441 5.38 17.28 -9.12
CA MET A 441 6.08 16.73 -7.96
C MET A 441 6.73 17.86 -7.16
N PHE A 442 6.63 17.78 -5.83
CA PHE A 442 7.20 18.75 -4.90
C PHE A 442 8.08 18.05 -3.87
N GLU A 443 9.37 18.37 -3.88
CA GLU A 443 10.32 17.95 -2.85
C GLU A 443 10.12 18.81 -1.59
N LYS A 444 9.72 18.19 -0.48
CA LYS A 444 9.34 18.80 0.81
C LYS A 444 8.04 19.59 0.77
N PHE A 445 7.29 19.54 1.88
CA PHE A 445 6.07 20.33 2.08
C PHE A 445 6.25 21.85 1.88
N ILE A 446 7.43 22.40 2.21
CA ILE A 446 7.74 23.82 2.01
C ILE A 446 7.72 24.23 0.53
N SER A 447 7.93 23.32 -0.41
CA SER A 447 7.96 23.62 -1.85
C SER A 447 6.57 23.77 -2.48
N LEU A 448 5.49 23.49 -1.72
CA LEU A 448 4.13 23.88 -2.09
C LEU A 448 3.87 25.39 -1.86
N MET A 449 4.64 26.00 -0.94
CA MET A 449 4.45 27.37 -0.46
C MET A 449 4.92 28.42 -1.50
N PRO A 450 4.54 29.71 -1.33
CA PRO A 450 5.14 30.82 -2.04
C PRO A 450 6.67 30.86 -1.90
N LYS A 451 7.36 31.29 -2.96
CA LYS A 451 8.82 31.36 -3.00
C LYS A 451 9.35 32.32 -1.93
N GLY A 452 10.06 31.79 -0.94
CA GLY A 452 10.63 32.54 0.19
C GLY A 452 9.98 32.25 1.54
N SER A 453 8.94 31.41 1.62
CA SER A 453 8.39 30.93 2.89
C SER A 453 9.43 30.14 3.70
N GLU A 454 9.70 30.58 4.93
CA GLU A 454 10.61 29.90 5.87
C GLU A 454 9.93 28.75 6.62
N ASN A 455 8.61 28.81 6.79
CA ASN A 455 7.80 27.88 7.57
C ASN A 455 6.65 27.34 6.73
N PHE A 456 6.27 26.08 6.98
CA PHE A 456 5.10 25.47 6.32
C PHE A 456 3.81 25.86 7.02
N ASN A 457 2.87 26.43 6.25
CA ASN A 457 1.48 26.65 6.64
C ASN A 457 0.59 26.34 5.44
N TYR A 458 -0.19 25.27 5.54
CA TYR A 458 -0.98 24.77 4.40
C TYR A 458 -2.00 25.78 3.85
N GLN A 459 -2.37 26.79 4.65
CA GLN A 459 -3.35 27.83 4.30
C GLN A 459 -2.76 28.89 3.34
N ASP A 460 -1.42 29.02 3.30
CA ASP A 460 -0.74 29.95 2.39
C ASP A 460 -0.34 29.28 1.07
N ILE A 461 -0.68 27.99 0.87
CA ILE A 461 -0.46 27.29 -0.40
C ILE A 461 -1.43 27.83 -1.44
N ASP A 462 -0.91 28.59 -2.40
CA ASP A 462 -1.64 28.87 -3.63
C ASP A 462 -1.77 27.58 -4.46
N TRP A 463 -2.91 26.91 -4.35
CA TRP A 463 -3.26 25.74 -5.15
C TRP A 463 -3.62 26.07 -6.62
N SER A 464 -3.85 27.35 -6.97
CA SER A 464 -4.18 27.73 -8.36
C SER A 464 -2.99 27.61 -9.32
N THR A 465 -1.77 27.51 -8.77
CA THR A 465 -0.53 27.19 -9.50
C THR A 465 -0.06 25.75 -9.31
N LYS A 466 -0.90 24.85 -8.74
CA LYS A 466 -0.58 23.43 -8.48
C LYS A 466 -1.50 22.53 -9.30
N GLY A 467 -0.91 21.63 -10.10
CA GLY A 467 -1.62 20.80 -11.08
C GLY A 467 -2.73 19.92 -10.50
N GLN A 468 -3.62 19.41 -11.37
CA GLN A 468 -4.70 18.48 -11.00
C GLN A 468 -4.21 17.21 -10.28
N HIS A 469 -2.98 16.79 -10.55
CA HIS A 469 -2.33 15.67 -9.88
C HIS A 469 -1.06 16.16 -9.21
N VAL A 470 -0.91 15.85 -7.92
CA VAL A 470 0.18 16.35 -7.05
C VAL A 470 0.84 15.19 -6.33
N TYR A 471 2.16 15.11 -6.39
CA TYR A 471 2.98 14.23 -5.55
C TYR A 471 3.90 15.06 -4.64
N VAL A 472 3.85 14.80 -3.33
CA VAL A 472 4.73 15.42 -2.33
C VAL A 472 5.71 14.40 -1.77
N GLN A 473 6.96 14.46 -2.22
CA GLN A 473 8.06 13.67 -1.67
C GLN A 473 8.65 14.41 -0.47
N TYR A 474 8.40 13.95 0.75
CA TYR A 474 8.73 14.73 1.97
C TYR A 474 9.92 14.19 2.76
N GLY A 475 10.52 15.09 3.55
CA GLY A 475 11.78 14.89 4.26
C GLY A 475 12.93 15.66 3.63
N ASP A 476 13.93 16.02 4.43
CA ASP A 476 15.14 16.69 3.97
C ASP A 476 16.28 15.68 3.79
N PRO A 477 16.85 15.51 2.58
CA PRO A 477 18.06 14.73 2.37
C PRO A 477 19.23 15.16 3.26
N LYS A 478 19.25 16.43 3.72
CA LYS A 478 20.27 17.02 4.58
C LYS A 478 19.85 17.12 6.06
N ALA A 479 18.78 16.43 6.47
CA ALA A 479 18.31 16.41 7.85
C ALA A 479 19.40 15.95 8.82
N THR A 480 19.56 16.69 9.93
CA THR A 480 20.41 16.26 11.04
C THR A 480 19.88 14.97 11.70
N PRO A 481 20.73 14.18 12.38
CA PRO A 481 20.27 12.99 13.10
C PRO A 481 19.14 13.27 14.11
N LYS A 482 19.11 14.48 14.69
CA LYS A 482 17.99 14.92 15.53
C LYS A 482 16.71 15.10 14.72
N GLN A 483 16.74 15.81 13.59
CA GLN A 483 15.54 16.00 12.74
C GLN A 483 14.98 14.65 12.26
N ILE A 484 15.86 13.69 11.92
CA ILE A 484 15.46 12.33 11.56
C ILE A 484 14.76 11.64 12.74
N ALA A 485 15.32 11.71 13.95
CA ALA A 485 14.71 11.17 15.17
C ALA A 485 13.41 11.91 15.60
N ASP A 486 13.27 13.18 15.27
CA ASP A 486 12.04 13.98 15.40
C ASP A 486 11.03 13.71 14.25
N GLY A 487 11.27 12.66 13.43
CA GLY A 487 10.40 12.15 12.39
C GLY A 487 10.57 12.81 11.03
N ASP A 488 11.79 12.85 10.47
CA ASP A 488 12.01 13.48 9.16
C ASP A 488 12.06 12.52 7.97
N GLY A 489 11.11 12.70 7.05
CA GLY A 489 10.91 11.83 5.88
C GLY A 489 10.27 10.48 6.21
N ASP A 490 9.72 10.29 7.40
CA ASP A 490 9.34 8.95 7.89
C ASP A 490 7.89 8.53 7.60
N HIS A 491 7.54 7.30 7.96
CA HIS A 491 6.20 6.75 7.69
C HIS A 491 5.08 7.51 8.44
N VAL A 492 5.12 7.55 9.79
CA VAL A 492 4.13 8.25 10.64
C VAL A 492 4.65 8.65 12.04
N HIS A 493 5.55 9.62 12.17
CA HIS A 493 5.81 10.29 13.47
C HIS A 493 5.43 11.79 13.54
N GLY A 494 5.23 12.23 14.79
CA GLY A 494 5.19 13.64 15.18
C GLY A 494 4.01 14.42 14.59
N ALA A 495 4.13 15.75 14.59
CA ALA A 495 3.09 16.64 14.06
C ALA A 495 2.95 16.60 12.54
N LYS A 496 3.91 16.00 11.81
CA LYS A 496 3.93 16.00 10.34
C LYS A 496 2.77 15.23 9.71
N ILE A 497 2.16 14.27 10.43
CA ILE A 497 0.92 13.63 9.98
C ILE A 497 -0.25 14.61 9.81
N ILE A 498 -0.28 15.70 10.61
CA ILE A 498 -1.30 16.74 10.49
C ILE A 498 -1.05 17.58 9.23
N TRP A 499 0.20 17.93 8.92
CA TRP A 499 0.55 18.66 7.70
C TRP A 499 0.17 17.90 6.43
N ARG A 500 0.39 16.58 6.40
CA ARG A 500 0.01 15.69 5.29
C ARG A 500 -1.50 15.73 5.02
N VAL A 501 -2.28 15.59 6.09
CA VAL A 501 -3.75 15.65 6.05
C VAL A 501 -4.27 17.05 5.68
N GLN A 502 -3.68 18.10 6.25
CA GLN A 502 -4.07 19.49 5.99
C GLN A 502 -3.74 19.94 4.56
N ALA A 503 -2.57 19.58 4.02
CA ALA A 503 -2.22 19.85 2.63
C ALA A 503 -3.22 19.17 1.67
N PHE A 504 -3.57 17.91 1.92
CA PHE A 504 -4.59 17.19 1.16
C PHE A 504 -5.96 17.89 1.21
N PHE A 505 -6.40 18.37 2.37
CA PHE A 505 -7.67 19.09 2.46
C PHE A 505 -7.63 20.52 1.90
N GLY A 506 -6.46 21.17 1.85
CA GLY A 506 -6.25 22.40 1.07
C GLY A 506 -6.46 22.15 -0.43
N PHE A 507 -5.82 21.12 -0.97
CA PHE A 507 -6.00 20.63 -2.35
C PHE A 507 -7.47 20.31 -2.66
N VAL A 508 -8.14 19.50 -1.82
CA VAL A 508 -9.57 19.20 -1.98
C VAL A 508 -10.43 20.46 -1.92
N THR A 509 -10.15 21.39 -1.00
CA THR A 509 -10.90 22.64 -0.85
C THR A 509 -10.78 23.54 -2.09
N HIS A 510 -9.57 23.67 -2.66
CA HIS A 510 -9.34 24.50 -3.84
C HIS A 510 -10.03 23.96 -5.10
N HIS A 511 -9.85 22.67 -5.41
CA HIS A 511 -10.36 22.12 -6.66
C HIS A 511 -11.86 21.76 -6.61
N MET A 512 -12.50 21.71 -5.44
CA MET A 512 -13.93 21.39 -5.34
C MET A 512 -14.79 22.55 -5.85
N PRO A 513 -15.79 22.32 -6.71
CA PRO A 513 -16.67 23.39 -7.19
C PRO A 513 -17.52 23.92 -6.03
N ASN A 514 -17.52 25.24 -5.83
CA ASN A 514 -18.33 25.94 -4.83
C ASN A 514 -18.20 25.30 -3.42
N PRO A 515 -17.03 25.34 -2.76
CA PRO A 515 -16.86 24.80 -1.42
C PRO A 515 -17.62 25.67 -0.41
N ASP A 516 -18.20 25.06 0.63
CA ASP A 516 -18.77 25.81 1.75
C ASP A 516 -17.62 26.24 2.68
N LEU A 517 -17.36 27.55 2.68
CA LEU A 517 -16.34 28.26 3.46
C LEU A 517 -16.94 29.40 4.29
N GLU A 518 -18.27 29.42 4.50
CA GLU A 518 -18.90 30.43 5.37
C GLU A 518 -18.47 30.23 6.83
N GLU A 519 -18.25 31.29 7.60
CA GLU A 519 -17.90 31.13 9.01
C GLU A 519 -19.12 30.65 9.83
N GLU A 520 -18.98 29.52 10.52
CA GLU A 520 -20.07 28.88 11.27
C GLU A 520 -19.59 28.36 12.64
N GLU A 521 -20.42 28.57 13.67
CA GLU A 521 -20.15 28.04 15.00
C GLU A 521 -20.26 26.50 15.03
N LEU A 522 -19.48 25.89 15.93
CA LEU A 522 -19.39 24.43 16.08
C LEU A 522 -20.22 23.98 17.29
N ASP A 523 -21.41 23.43 17.06
CA ASP A 523 -22.25 22.91 18.13
C ASP A 523 -21.85 21.48 18.53
N THR A 524 -20.82 21.39 19.38
CA THR A 524 -20.40 20.12 20.00
C THR A 524 -21.47 19.50 20.92
N SER A 525 -22.52 20.23 21.31
CA SER A 525 -23.62 19.71 22.14
C SER A 525 -24.69 18.98 21.30
N ALA A 526 -24.98 19.47 20.09
CA ALA A 526 -25.62 18.68 19.04
C ALA A 526 -24.70 17.55 18.52
N GLY A 527 -23.40 17.65 18.79
CA GLY A 527 -22.37 16.69 18.42
C GLY A 527 -21.87 16.90 16.99
N GLU A 528 -21.75 18.15 16.56
CA GLU A 528 -20.88 18.55 15.45
C GLU A 528 -19.42 18.36 15.86
N GLY A 529 -18.55 17.94 14.93
CA GLY A 529 -17.15 17.61 15.23
C GLY A 529 -16.92 16.38 16.11
N VAL A 530 -17.98 15.75 16.65
CA VAL A 530 -17.91 14.56 17.51
C VAL A 530 -18.06 13.29 16.66
N ALA A 531 -17.14 12.33 16.86
CA ALA A 531 -17.20 11.02 16.23
C ALA A 531 -18.43 10.21 16.70
N LYS A 532 -19.37 9.95 15.79
CA LYS A 532 -20.59 9.16 16.03
C LYS A 532 -20.44 7.81 15.30
N HIS A 533 -20.46 6.70 16.05
CA HIS A 533 -20.27 5.34 15.51
C HIS A 533 -21.60 4.71 15.11
N TYR A 534 -21.65 4.10 13.92
CA TYR A 534 -22.85 3.45 13.40
C TYR A 534 -22.54 2.02 12.95
N THR A 535 -23.52 1.12 13.13
CA THR A 535 -23.41 -0.27 12.66
C THR A 535 -24.55 -0.61 11.70
N TYR A 536 -24.25 -1.51 10.77
CA TYR A 536 -25.19 -2.05 9.79
C TYR A 536 -24.90 -3.55 9.59
N ASP A 537 -25.84 -4.31 9.03
CA ASP A 537 -25.65 -5.72 8.70
C ASP A 537 -25.04 -5.84 7.30
N SER A 538 -23.73 -6.09 7.24
CA SER A 538 -22.99 -6.24 5.98
C SER A 538 -23.25 -7.62 5.38
N LYS A 539 -23.70 -7.65 4.12
CA LYS A 539 -23.83 -8.88 3.34
C LYS A 539 -22.47 -9.32 2.85
N ALA A 540 -21.65 -8.36 2.41
CA ALA A 540 -20.28 -8.58 1.94
C ALA A 540 -19.39 -9.27 3.00
N LEU A 541 -19.55 -8.93 4.28
CA LEU A 541 -18.78 -9.53 5.39
C LEU A 541 -19.56 -10.60 6.18
N GLY A 542 -20.82 -10.89 5.83
CA GLY A 542 -21.69 -11.84 6.54
C GLY A 542 -21.91 -11.53 8.03
N ARG A 543 -21.74 -10.26 8.45
CA ARG A 543 -21.69 -9.85 9.86
C ARG A 543 -22.13 -8.38 10.04
N LYS A 544 -22.44 -7.97 11.27
CA LYS A 544 -22.51 -6.54 11.58
C LYS A 544 -21.16 -5.86 11.34
N HIS A 545 -21.14 -4.78 10.58
CA HIS A 545 -19.96 -3.95 10.37
C HIS A 545 -20.21 -2.52 10.87
N MET A 546 -19.16 -1.71 10.95
CA MET A 546 -19.18 -0.41 11.62
C MET A 546 -18.43 0.64 10.81
N TYR A 547 -19.00 1.85 10.74
CA TYR A 547 -18.35 3.05 10.24
C TYR A 547 -18.49 4.18 11.26
N THR A 548 -17.57 5.13 11.24
CA THR A 548 -17.59 6.31 12.13
C THR A 548 -17.85 7.55 11.30
N VAL A 549 -18.75 8.43 11.76
CA VAL A 549 -19.07 9.68 11.07
C VAL A 549 -18.75 10.88 11.95
N VAL A 550 -18.17 11.92 11.34
CA VAL A 550 -18.06 13.26 11.91
C VAL A 550 -18.83 14.20 10.99
N VAL A 551 -19.70 15.04 11.55
CA VAL A 551 -20.45 16.06 10.81
C VAL A 551 -19.81 17.44 11.03
N PRO A 552 -19.81 18.34 10.03
CA PRO A 552 -19.11 19.62 10.09
C PRO A 552 -19.83 20.64 11.01
N PRO A 553 -19.21 21.81 11.27
CA PRO A 553 -19.90 22.97 11.85
C PRO A 553 -21.18 23.33 11.07
N GLY A 554 -22.16 23.90 11.75
CA GLY A 554 -23.43 24.36 11.16
C GLY A 554 -24.36 23.26 10.62
N PHE A 555 -23.94 21.99 10.66
CA PHE A 555 -24.71 20.85 10.15
C PHE A 555 -26.10 20.73 10.79
N HIS A 556 -26.25 21.07 12.07
CA HIS A 556 -27.54 21.06 12.76
C HIS A 556 -28.27 22.40 12.68
N GLN A 557 -27.55 23.52 12.54
CA GLN A 557 -28.14 24.86 12.40
C GLN A 557 -28.79 25.09 11.03
N TYR A 558 -28.20 24.55 9.95
CA TYR A 558 -28.61 24.81 8.58
C TYR A 558 -29.11 23.53 7.88
N PRO A 559 -30.36 23.08 8.13
CA PRO A 559 -30.88 21.82 7.62
C PRO A 559 -30.92 21.75 6.08
N ASP A 560 -30.98 22.90 5.40
CA ASP A 560 -30.97 22.98 3.93
C ASP A 560 -29.58 23.02 3.28
N LYS A 561 -28.50 23.11 4.07
CA LYS A 561 -27.14 22.88 3.55
C LYS A 561 -26.93 21.41 3.17
N ARG A 562 -26.11 21.23 2.14
CA ARG A 562 -25.73 19.95 1.53
C ARG A 562 -24.21 19.89 1.46
N TYR A 563 -23.61 18.82 1.95
CA TYR A 563 -22.15 18.71 2.08
C TYR A 563 -21.57 17.64 1.14
N PRO A 564 -20.33 17.78 0.64
CA PRO A 564 -19.55 16.67 0.12
C PRO A 564 -19.30 15.61 1.19
N VAL A 565 -18.90 14.40 0.77
CA VAL A 565 -18.59 13.28 1.66
C VAL A 565 -17.14 12.82 1.49
N VAL A 566 -16.42 12.66 2.60
CA VAL A 566 -15.04 12.16 2.63
C VAL A 566 -14.99 10.78 3.25
N TYR A 567 -14.69 9.76 2.45
CA TYR A 567 -14.45 8.40 2.92
C TYR A 567 -12.96 8.23 3.23
N PHE A 568 -12.62 8.06 4.52
CA PHE A 568 -11.23 8.03 4.98
C PHE A 568 -10.83 6.67 5.57
N GLY A 569 -9.75 6.08 5.05
CA GLY A 569 -9.16 4.83 5.51
C GLY A 569 -8.05 5.05 6.56
N HIS A 570 -8.12 4.30 7.65
CA HIS A 570 -7.06 4.24 8.66
C HIS A 570 -5.87 3.35 8.27
N GLY A 571 -4.70 3.64 8.85
CA GLY A 571 -3.47 2.87 8.67
C GLY A 571 -3.48 1.49 9.34
N TYR A 572 -2.42 0.70 9.09
CA TYR A 572 -2.31 -0.67 9.57
C TYR A 572 -2.22 -0.74 11.11
N GLY A 573 -3.16 -1.44 11.75
CA GLY A 573 -3.24 -1.55 13.21
C GLY A 573 -3.89 -0.36 13.93
N MET A 574 -4.41 0.63 13.20
CA MET A 574 -5.32 1.66 13.70
C MET A 574 -6.79 1.21 13.58
N SER A 575 -7.76 2.07 13.89
CA SER A 575 -9.18 1.83 13.64
C SER A 575 -9.95 3.07 13.12
N GLY A 576 -11.11 2.84 12.52
CA GLY A 576 -12.02 3.90 12.07
C GLY A 576 -12.45 4.89 13.17
N PRO A 577 -12.76 4.44 14.41
CA PRO A 577 -12.96 5.34 15.55
C PRO A 577 -11.77 6.29 15.82
N ASP A 578 -10.54 5.80 15.77
CA ASP A 578 -9.34 6.61 16.05
C ASP A 578 -9.17 7.72 14.99
N MET A 579 -9.41 7.37 13.71
CA MET A 579 -9.48 8.36 12.62
C MET A 579 -10.57 9.40 12.87
N GLY A 580 -11.78 8.98 13.23
CA GLY A 580 -12.88 9.90 13.52
C GLY A 580 -12.54 10.93 14.61
N GLN A 581 -11.79 10.53 15.64
CA GLN A 581 -11.30 11.44 16.69
C GLN A 581 -10.19 12.38 16.20
N ILE A 582 -9.27 11.89 15.36
CA ILE A 582 -8.22 12.72 14.75
C ILE A 582 -8.84 13.80 13.83
N PHE A 583 -9.93 13.50 13.13
CA PHE A 583 -10.61 14.48 12.28
C PHE A 583 -11.39 15.58 13.03
N SER A 584 -11.68 15.41 14.33
CA SER A 584 -12.15 16.50 15.18
C SER A 584 -11.16 17.68 15.22
N LEU A 585 -9.87 17.46 14.93
CA LEU A 585 -8.83 18.49 14.87
C LEU A 585 -8.96 19.42 13.65
N LEU A 586 -9.72 19.05 12.61
CA LEU A 586 -9.98 19.91 11.44
C LEU A 586 -11.18 20.84 11.62
N MET A 587 -11.96 20.69 12.70
CA MET A 587 -13.15 21.51 12.94
C MET A 587 -12.86 23.02 13.08
N PRO A 588 -11.74 23.47 13.67
CA PRO A 588 -11.38 24.90 13.66
C PRO A 588 -11.12 25.43 12.24
N ASP A 589 -10.54 24.63 11.35
CA ASP A 589 -10.26 25.05 9.97
C ASP A 589 -11.57 25.11 9.15
N MET A 590 -12.51 24.20 9.38
CA MET A 590 -13.87 24.27 8.80
C MET A 590 -14.69 25.45 9.34
N LYS A 591 -14.65 25.70 10.66
CA LYS A 591 -15.39 26.78 11.32
C LYS A 591 -15.02 28.14 10.74
N ASN A 592 -13.72 28.39 10.56
CA ASN A 592 -13.19 29.69 10.14
C ASN A 592 -12.99 29.79 8.62
N GLY A 593 -13.74 29.03 7.81
CA GLY A 593 -13.71 29.12 6.34
C GLY A 593 -12.38 28.73 5.67
N LYS A 594 -11.47 28.04 6.36
CA LYS A 594 -10.11 27.68 5.89
C LYS A 594 -10.03 26.31 5.23
N ALA A 595 -11.05 25.48 5.40
CA ALA A 595 -11.22 24.20 4.73
C ALA A 595 -12.70 23.98 4.40
N ALA A 596 -12.99 23.37 3.26
CA ALA A 596 -14.36 23.05 2.85
C ALA A 596 -15.06 22.16 3.88
N LYS A 597 -16.29 22.49 4.26
CA LYS A 597 -17.09 21.65 5.17
C LYS A 597 -17.50 20.36 4.48
N PHE A 598 -17.28 19.22 5.13
CA PHE A 598 -17.64 17.90 4.62
C PHE A 598 -18.19 16.98 5.71
N ILE A 599 -19.05 16.03 5.33
CA ILE A 599 -19.38 14.87 6.17
C ILE A 599 -18.21 13.88 6.03
N LEU A 600 -17.50 13.60 7.13
CA LEU A 600 -16.41 12.62 7.12
C LEU A 600 -16.92 11.25 7.57
N VAL A 601 -16.54 10.22 6.83
CA VAL A 601 -16.85 8.81 7.04
C VAL A 601 -15.53 8.05 7.20
N ALA A 602 -15.11 7.79 8.44
CA ALA A 602 -13.96 6.94 8.71
C ALA A 602 -14.36 5.46 8.62
N VAL A 603 -13.80 4.77 7.63
CA VAL A 603 -14.05 3.36 7.30
C VAL A 603 -13.20 2.45 8.20
N HIS A 604 -13.68 1.25 8.52
CA HIS A 604 -13.03 0.33 9.46
C HIS A 604 -12.40 -0.89 8.77
N GLY A 605 -11.14 -0.80 8.36
CA GLY A 605 -10.36 -1.87 7.71
C GLY A 605 -9.53 -2.75 8.67
N ALA A 606 -9.72 -2.62 9.99
CA ALA A 606 -9.01 -3.44 10.96
C ALA A 606 -9.49 -4.90 10.91
N CYS A 607 -8.63 -5.86 11.26
CA CYS A 607 -8.96 -7.29 11.25
C CYS A 607 -9.77 -7.78 12.46
N GLU A 608 -10.72 -6.95 12.88
CA GLU A 608 -11.67 -7.21 13.95
C GLU A 608 -13.10 -6.82 13.50
N GLN A 609 -14.09 -7.28 14.24
CA GLN A 609 -15.40 -6.65 14.33
C GLN A 609 -15.33 -5.69 15.50
N TRP A 610 -15.72 -4.43 15.33
CA TRP A 610 -15.95 -3.50 16.43
C TRP A 610 -17.43 -3.16 16.43
N LEU A 611 -18.11 -3.42 17.54
CA LEU A 611 -19.51 -3.05 17.76
C LEU A 611 -19.57 -2.15 19.01
N PRO A 612 -20.17 -0.95 18.97
CA PRO A 612 -20.33 -0.10 20.14
C PRO A 612 -21.08 -0.82 21.26
N VAL A 613 -20.67 -0.62 22.51
CA VAL A 613 -21.41 -1.09 23.69
C VAL A 613 -22.35 0.02 24.14
N GLU A 614 -23.64 -0.28 24.26
CA GLU A 614 -24.66 0.69 24.64
C GLU A 614 -24.33 1.40 25.97
N GLY A 615 -24.49 2.72 26.00
CA GLY A 615 -24.16 3.56 27.16
C GLY A 615 -22.67 3.69 27.49
N LYS A 616 -21.74 3.16 26.67
CA LYS A 616 -20.29 3.19 26.92
C LYS A 616 -19.50 3.71 25.72
N SER A 617 -18.33 4.28 25.97
CA SER A 617 -17.34 4.64 24.94
C SER A 617 -16.49 3.44 24.45
N SER A 618 -16.85 2.22 24.86
CA SER A 618 -16.10 0.99 24.57
C SER A 618 -16.77 0.15 23.48
N PHE A 619 -15.97 -0.70 22.82
CA PHE A 619 -16.43 -1.58 21.75
C PHE A 619 -16.31 -3.04 22.17
N LYS A 620 -17.34 -3.85 21.87
CA LYS A 620 -17.19 -5.30 21.81
C LYS A 620 -16.35 -5.61 20.56
N ARG A 621 -15.17 -6.18 20.78
CA ARG A 621 -14.27 -6.62 19.70
C ARG A 621 -14.43 -8.11 19.43
N THR A 622 -14.30 -8.53 18.18
CA THR A 622 -14.29 -9.96 17.79
C THR A 622 -13.38 -10.12 16.58
N LYS A 623 -12.21 -10.72 16.79
CA LYS A 623 -11.16 -10.83 15.77
C LYS A 623 -11.61 -11.69 14.58
N PHE A 624 -11.18 -11.36 13.37
CA PHE A 624 -11.21 -12.32 12.26
C PHE A 624 -10.24 -13.49 12.56
N GLU A 625 -10.56 -14.69 12.06
CA GLU A 625 -9.58 -15.77 12.00
C GLU A 625 -8.45 -15.39 11.02
N TYR A 626 -7.26 -15.98 11.17
CA TYR A 626 -6.05 -15.74 10.37
C TYR A 626 -5.44 -14.35 10.51
N CYS A 627 -6.11 -13.30 10.01
CA CYS A 627 -5.56 -11.95 9.90
C CYS A 627 -5.14 -11.36 11.25
N HIS A 628 -4.13 -10.49 11.28
CA HIS A 628 -3.46 -9.99 12.48
C HIS A 628 -3.92 -8.59 12.88
N LYS A 629 -3.98 -7.64 11.92
CA LYS A 629 -4.30 -6.23 12.17
C LYS A 629 -5.10 -5.57 11.04
N GLY A 630 -4.89 -5.90 9.76
CA GLY A 630 -5.40 -5.08 8.65
C GLY A 630 -5.81 -5.85 7.40
N THR A 631 -6.96 -5.49 6.82
CA THR A 631 -7.51 -6.17 5.63
C THR A 631 -7.06 -5.60 4.30
N PHE A 632 -6.30 -4.49 4.30
CA PHE A 632 -5.97 -3.67 3.11
C PHE A 632 -7.19 -3.15 2.31
N TYR A 633 -8.41 -3.29 2.86
CA TYR A 633 -9.69 -2.85 2.29
C TYR A 633 -10.07 -3.42 0.91
N VAL A 634 -9.31 -4.39 0.40
CA VAL A 634 -9.64 -5.10 -0.85
C VAL A 634 -10.61 -6.26 -0.57
N ASP A 635 -11.26 -6.77 -1.62
CA ASP A 635 -11.94 -8.05 -1.52
C ASP A 635 -10.93 -9.18 -1.27
N GLY A 636 -10.92 -9.67 -0.03
CA GLY A 636 -9.88 -10.55 0.50
C GLY A 636 -9.91 -11.96 -0.10
N LYS A 637 -8.76 -12.43 -0.59
CA LYS A 637 -8.61 -13.84 -1.00
C LYS A 637 -8.74 -14.80 0.19
N GLY A 638 -8.24 -14.46 1.35
CA GLY A 638 -8.14 -15.38 2.49
C GLY A 638 -7.33 -16.62 2.11
N ILE A 639 -7.68 -17.77 2.70
CA ILE A 639 -6.97 -19.01 2.42
C ILE A 639 -7.50 -19.72 1.17
N ASN A 640 -8.82 -19.75 0.94
CA ASN A 640 -9.42 -20.44 -0.22
C ASN A 640 -10.51 -19.56 -0.88
N ASN A 641 -10.16 -18.38 -1.39
CA ASN A 641 -11.13 -17.36 -1.87
C ASN A 641 -12.26 -17.07 -0.85
N ASN A 642 -11.91 -17.06 0.45
CA ASN A 642 -12.82 -16.97 1.59
C ASN A 642 -12.49 -15.82 2.56
N GLY A 643 -11.71 -14.83 2.11
CA GLY A 643 -11.42 -13.63 2.89
C GLY A 643 -12.61 -12.65 2.96
N PRO A 644 -12.50 -11.60 3.80
CA PRO A 644 -13.55 -10.59 3.93
C PRO A 644 -13.64 -9.74 2.66
N ALA A 645 -14.83 -9.61 2.07
CA ALA A 645 -15.06 -8.77 0.89
C ALA A 645 -15.13 -7.27 1.27
N MET A 646 -13.98 -6.67 1.60
CA MET A 646 -13.92 -5.33 2.18
C MET A 646 -14.15 -4.21 1.15
N GLU A 647 -13.86 -4.45 -0.14
CA GLU A 647 -14.15 -3.49 -1.21
C GLU A 647 -15.66 -3.40 -1.43
N LYS A 648 -16.35 -4.55 -1.43
CA LYS A 648 -17.83 -4.59 -1.40
C LYS A 648 -18.41 -3.96 -0.12
N ALA A 649 -17.83 -4.24 1.04
CA ALA A 649 -18.27 -3.66 2.33
C ALA A 649 -18.04 -2.15 2.44
N PHE A 650 -17.03 -1.61 1.75
CA PHE A 650 -16.85 -0.17 1.58
C PHE A 650 -18.04 0.44 0.84
N PHE A 651 -18.51 -0.17 -0.27
CA PHE A 651 -19.68 0.33 -0.98
C PHE A 651 -21.00 0.16 -0.21
N GLU A 652 -21.13 -0.88 0.64
CA GLU A 652 -22.25 -0.95 1.60
C GLU A 652 -22.21 0.20 2.64
N VAL A 653 -21.03 0.70 3.02
CA VAL A 653 -20.89 1.93 3.83
C VAL A 653 -21.29 3.19 3.04
N VAL A 654 -20.96 3.28 1.75
CA VAL A 654 -21.42 4.37 0.88
C VAL A 654 -22.95 4.40 0.84
N ASP A 655 -23.61 3.27 0.57
CA ASP A 655 -25.06 3.16 0.52
C ASP A 655 -25.74 3.52 1.85
N GLU A 656 -25.22 3.02 2.98
CA GLU A 656 -25.75 3.38 4.31
C GLU A 656 -25.55 4.86 4.66
N VAL A 657 -24.47 5.49 4.19
CA VAL A 657 -24.24 6.94 4.34
C VAL A 657 -25.21 7.75 3.47
N GLU A 658 -25.35 7.42 2.18
CA GLU A 658 -26.29 8.09 1.25
C GLU A 658 -27.74 7.97 1.74
N LYS A 659 -28.12 6.82 2.28
CA LYS A 659 -29.42 6.55 2.90
C LYS A 659 -29.63 7.35 4.19
N LYS A 660 -28.63 7.38 5.07
CA LYS A 660 -28.73 8.00 6.41
C LYS A 660 -28.65 9.53 6.38
N PHE A 661 -27.82 10.06 5.49
CA PHE A 661 -27.63 11.49 5.26
C PHE A 661 -28.33 11.92 3.96
N LYS A 662 -29.39 11.20 3.56
CA LYS A 662 -30.23 11.53 2.42
C LYS A 662 -30.75 12.96 2.54
N GLY A 663 -30.52 13.76 1.51
CA GLY A 663 -30.87 15.18 1.54
C GLY A 663 -29.99 16.03 2.45
N ARG A 664 -28.86 15.54 2.96
CA ARG A 664 -27.76 16.34 3.55
C ARG A 664 -26.45 16.24 2.76
N ILE A 665 -26.39 15.35 1.76
CA ILE A 665 -25.26 15.16 0.84
C ILE A 665 -25.49 15.95 -0.46
N ARG A 666 -24.44 16.60 -0.99
CA ARG A 666 -24.47 17.26 -2.31
C ARG A 666 -24.77 16.24 -3.41
N GLN A 667 -25.71 16.55 -4.28
CA GLN A 667 -26.06 15.68 -5.40
C GLN A 667 -25.13 15.92 -6.59
N PRO A 668 -24.82 14.89 -7.41
CA PRO A 668 -23.93 15.03 -8.57
C PRO A 668 -24.37 16.15 -9.53
N GLU A 669 -23.45 17.05 -9.88
CA GLU A 669 -23.67 18.18 -10.78
C GLU A 669 -22.65 18.21 -11.92
N GLU A 670 -22.97 18.88 -13.03
CA GLU A 670 -22.06 19.00 -14.19
C GLU A 670 -21.66 20.47 -14.40
N THR A 671 -20.40 20.78 -14.14
CA THR A 671 -19.87 22.15 -14.13
C THR A 671 -18.59 22.25 -14.96
N GLN A 672 -18.12 23.47 -15.22
CA GLN A 672 -16.81 23.71 -15.79
C GLN A 672 -15.74 23.61 -14.69
N TYR A 673 -14.75 22.77 -14.92
CA TYR A 673 -13.54 22.67 -14.11
C TYR A 673 -12.37 23.28 -14.90
N THR A 674 -11.85 24.40 -14.43
CA THR A 674 -10.57 24.91 -14.94
C THR A 674 -9.47 24.17 -14.21
N ILE A 675 -8.76 23.33 -14.95
CA ILE A 675 -7.60 22.59 -14.46
C ILE A 675 -6.48 23.61 -14.22
N PRO A 676 -5.92 23.68 -13.01
CA PRO A 676 -4.70 24.43 -12.78
C PRO A 676 -3.57 23.90 -13.67
N VAL A 677 -3.04 24.81 -14.48
CA VAL A 677 -1.81 24.64 -15.24
C VAL A 677 -0.97 25.86 -14.90
N ALA A 678 0.20 25.65 -14.30
CA ALA A 678 1.11 26.73 -13.99
C ALA A 678 1.50 27.49 -15.29
N GLN A 679 1.64 28.81 -15.19
CA GLN A 679 2.12 29.70 -16.24
C GLN A 679 3.65 29.77 -16.25
#